data_AF-A0A6C0NZ98-F1
#
_entry.id   AF-A0A6C0NZ98-F1
#
_cell.length_a   1.000
_cell.length_b   1.000
_cell.length_c   1.000
_cell.angle_alpha   90.00
_cell.angle_beta   90.00
_cell.angle_gamma   90.00
#
_symmetry.space_group_name_H-M   'P 1'
#
loop_
_entity.id
_entity.type
_entity.pdbx_description
1 polymer ?
#
loop_
_entity_poly.entity_id
_entity_poly.type
_entity_poly.pdbx_seq_one_letter_code
_entity_poly.pdbx_strand_id
1 'polypeptide(L)'
;MQFTGERFMPNATNKQLEVEHRQRYLSVEPLVLDKIVLDAACGEGYGARILAQRATHVYGIDISIEAITNAELTYSASNLEFRQGSVEELEGIGGQSIDVVVSFETIEHIDETAQHKFLHEIKRVLKDDGLLVISTPDKHWYTDVPAHHNPFHVREFYKHEFFVFLKKYFSHVKFFYQKNEIVSVIGSGEGAANYRSLDVDSSVLNEGMYIVAVCSARSVEGVKLHSLMTNQEVQYHKLVSRVLSLQDEVEERNIHLGKLDQEIEEGRQLIQQSIQERAQMEGVIQSHQNTIQQQEELIQSKEETIQDYQDKLQQQEDLIQSKEETIQHYRVATQQQEELIQNKEEAIQSYQLTIQQQEELIQSKEEAIRSKDESIHGATQQTDEQLILRQTQINNLNGHIELLLQQERRLNNIFESNGWRTLTSYYKMRDALLPMNSKRRLFLRLLSQPRKVIRNLNKSNIKKFVHHLRTERTGLLENRVENYLERQSPAPVQPIEVFRQDVNISPLIFPTSTKPIVSIIIPVYNQWHYTYACLASILRHTDGIEYEVIVADDMSTDDTVNIGAVVQNIKVVRDGTNRGFLLNCNNAAEYATGRYIFFLNNDTNVQANWLSTLIDLIGRDESIGMVGSKLVYPDGRLQEAGGIIWNDASGWNFGRLDDPELPQFNYVKEVDYISGAAIMIRAELWRRIGGFDERYVPAYFEDSDLAFEVRKHGYKVMYQPQSVVVHFEGISHGTDVGSGIKSYQVENKKKFVDKWKVELQQQLENAQHVFHARDRSKGRKTMLFIDHYVPNMDKDAGSRTVFQYLQLFCNMDFNIVFLGDNFYRQEPYTSMLQQMGIEVLYGNWHARNIDQWLEWNGSYIDVTYLNRPHISIKYIDKVRKYTKSKVIYYGHDLHFLREMREYELTGNSALLRSAEEWKTLESELFNKSDISYYPSQVEIDEIKQLFPKVRARAIPAYIYDSTKKMDKVDFGLKKDLLFVGGFGHKPNVDAVLWFTKEVLPTIVEENPEIKLHVVGSNPPDEIKQLQSPSISIAGYVTDEQLAEYYRRCRIVIVPLRYGAGVKGKVVEAMFNGCPIVTTPTGSEGLKEVEGCLIEVNGSVEFAKRVIEAYDNFGLLERLSSKSIQYVQQYFTKASVMEAIQEDLSVDRQEVTS
;
A
#
# COMPACT_ATOMS: atom_id res chain seq x y z
N MET A 1 -24.01 22.13 -54.57
CA MET A 1 -24.27 22.63 -53.21
C MET A 1 -23.51 21.81 -52.19
N GLN A 2 -22.81 22.45 -51.24
CA GLN A 2 -22.15 21.78 -50.11
C GLN A 2 -23.11 21.66 -48.93
N PHE A 3 -23.06 20.55 -48.19
CA PHE A 3 -23.90 20.34 -47.01
C PHE A 3 -23.32 21.11 -45.81
N THR A 4 -24.08 22.11 -45.32
CA THR A 4 -23.68 22.97 -44.18
C THR A 4 -24.32 22.55 -42.86
N GLY A 5 -25.25 21.59 -42.87
CA GLY A 5 -26.05 21.20 -41.71
C GLY A 5 -27.30 22.06 -41.46
N GLU A 6 -27.43 23.22 -42.12
CA GLU A 6 -28.59 24.12 -41.99
C GLU A 6 -29.81 23.62 -42.79
N ARG A 7 -29.58 22.99 -43.96
CA ARG A 7 -30.63 22.51 -44.87
C ARG A 7 -30.54 21.02 -45.05
N PHE A 8 -31.70 20.36 -45.09
CA PHE A 8 -31.76 18.93 -45.39
C PHE A 8 -31.40 18.66 -46.86
N MET A 9 -30.49 17.70 -47.09
CA MET A 9 -30.04 17.27 -48.42
C MET A 9 -30.17 15.73 -48.55
N PRO A 10 -31.05 15.21 -49.41
CA PRO A 10 -31.34 13.77 -49.50
C PRO A 10 -30.10 12.86 -49.64
N ASN A 11 -29.05 13.31 -50.33
CA ASN A 11 -27.85 12.50 -50.60
C ASN A 11 -26.66 12.78 -49.67
N ALA A 12 -26.76 13.77 -48.77
CA ALA A 12 -25.67 14.19 -47.89
C ALA A 12 -26.02 14.11 -46.39
N THR A 13 -27.30 13.95 -46.05
CA THR A 13 -27.79 13.80 -44.68
C THR A 13 -28.01 12.31 -44.33
N ASN A 14 -28.03 11.97 -43.04
CA ASN A 14 -28.31 10.60 -42.60
C ASN A 14 -29.67 10.11 -43.13
N LYS A 15 -29.75 8.85 -43.60
CA LYS A 15 -30.97 8.22 -44.12
C LYS A 15 -32.17 8.27 -43.18
N GLN A 16 -31.96 8.33 -41.87
CA GLN A 16 -33.07 8.49 -40.93
C GLN A 16 -33.78 9.84 -41.12
N LEU A 17 -33.03 10.94 -41.19
CA LEU A 17 -33.57 12.27 -41.47
C LEU A 17 -34.24 12.31 -42.86
N GLU A 18 -33.67 11.60 -43.85
CA GLU A 18 -34.30 11.48 -45.17
C GLU A 18 -35.69 10.84 -45.11
N VAL A 19 -35.83 9.76 -44.34
CA VAL A 19 -37.12 9.09 -44.13
C VAL A 19 -38.13 10.06 -43.48
N GLU A 20 -37.71 10.78 -42.45
CA GLU A 20 -38.58 11.70 -41.70
C GLU A 20 -39.07 12.85 -42.58
N HIS A 21 -38.17 13.52 -43.32
CA HIS A 21 -38.54 14.60 -44.22
C HIS A 21 -39.45 14.15 -45.37
N ARG A 22 -39.12 13.03 -46.04
CA ARG A 22 -39.93 12.53 -47.17
C ARG A 22 -41.30 12.05 -46.71
N GLN A 23 -41.40 11.42 -45.53
CA GLN A 23 -42.67 10.96 -44.96
C GLN A 23 -43.66 12.13 -44.74
N ARG A 24 -43.17 13.31 -44.31
CA ARG A 24 -44.01 14.51 -44.13
C ARG A 24 -44.63 14.99 -45.45
N TYR A 25 -43.81 15.14 -46.49
CA TYR A 25 -44.31 15.50 -47.82
C TYR A 25 -45.30 14.48 -48.40
N LEU A 26 -45.02 13.18 -48.25
CA LEU A 26 -45.93 12.12 -48.67
C LEU A 26 -47.26 12.12 -47.89
N SER A 27 -47.26 12.52 -46.61
CA SER A 27 -48.49 12.60 -45.80
C SER A 27 -49.49 13.63 -46.32
N VAL A 28 -49.00 14.67 -47.01
CA VAL A 28 -49.78 15.80 -47.51
C VAL A 28 -50.33 15.56 -48.92
N GLU A 29 -49.85 14.52 -49.61
CA GLU A 29 -50.27 14.13 -50.97
C GLU A 29 -51.80 14.17 -51.18
N PRO A 30 -52.65 13.67 -50.27
CA PRO A 30 -54.11 13.70 -50.46
C PRO A 30 -54.72 15.11 -50.42
N LEU A 31 -54.06 16.07 -49.78
CA LEU A 31 -54.56 17.44 -49.63
C LEU A 31 -54.25 18.33 -50.83
N VAL A 32 -53.23 17.96 -51.61
CA VAL A 32 -52.73 18.74 -52.74
C VAL A 32 -53.28 18.27 -54.09
N LEU A 33 -54.08 17.21 -54.11
CA LEU A 33 -54.66 16.65 -55.33
C LEU A 33 -55.48 17.71 -56.10
N ASP A 34 -55.09 17.96 -57.36
CA ASP A 34 -55.71 18.95 -58.25
C ASP A 34 -55.72 20.40 -57.72
N LYS A 35 -54.80 20.73 -56.80
CA LYS A 35 -54.68 22.06 -56.17
C LYS A 35 -53.51 22.89 -56.68
N ILE A 36 -53.57 24.21 -56.49
CA ILE A 36 -52.42 25.11 -56.63
C ILE A 36 -51.72 25.19 -55.27
N VAL A 37 -50.44 24.82 -55.23
CA VAL A 37 -49.68 24.63 -54.00
C VAL A 37 -48.48 25.58 -53.96
N LEU A 38 -48.16 26.05 -52.76
CA LEU A 38 -46.91 26.75 -52.47
C LEU A 38 -46.11 25.94 -51.45
N ASP A 39 -44.89 25.52 -51.79
CA ASP A 39 -43.89 24.97 -50.87
C ASP A 39 -42.94 26.11 -50.46
N ALA A 40 -43.15 26.66 -49.26
CA ALA A 40 -42.42 27.81 -48.75
C ALA A 40 -41.21 27.37 -47.91
N ALA A 41 -40.02 27.86 -48.29
CA ALA A 41 -38.70 27.34 -47.91
C ALA A 41 -38.48 25.90 -48.41
N CYS A 42 -38.57 25.73 -49.74
CA CYS A 42 -38.51 24.41 -50.37
C CYS A 42 -37.11 23.76 -50.37
N GLY A 43 -36.06 24.48 -49.95
CA GLY A 43 -34.69 23.99 -49.93
C GLY A 43 -34.24 23.53 -51.31
N GLU A 44 -33.70 22.30 -51.39
CA GLU A 44 -33.26 21.70 -52.66
C GLU A 44 -34.42 21.22 -53.57
N GLY A 45 -35.69 21.38 -53.17
CA GLY A 45 -36.84 21.18 -54.04
C GLY A 45 -37.38 19.75 -54.19
N TYR A 46 -36.81 18.76 -53.47
CA TYR A 46 -37.31 17.38 -53.50
C TYR A 46 -38.77 17.26 -52.99
N GLY A 47 -39.14 18.09 -52.01
CA GLY A 47 -40.49 18.16 -51.44
C GLY A 47 -41.50 18.70 -52.45
N ALA A 48 -41.23 19.89 -53.01
CA ALA A 48 -42.00 20.48 -54.10
C ALA A 48 -42.19 19.50 -55.28
N ARG A 49 -41.18 18.70 -55.61
CA ARG A 49 -41.26 17.65 -56.64
C ARG A 49 -42.18 16.50 -56.30
N ILE A 50 -42.28 16.11 -55.03
CA ILE A 50 -43.25 15.12 -54.54
C ILE A 50 -44.66 15.69 -54.68
N LEU A 51 -44.88 16.94 -54.23
CA LEU A 51 -46.18 17.61 -54.30
C LEU A 51 -46.68 17.78 -55.75
N ALA A 52 -45.77 18.12 -56.68
CA ALA A 52 -46.07 18.30 -58.10
C ALA A 52 -46.56 17.02 -58.80
N GLN A 53 -46.40 15.84 -58.19
CA GLN A 53 -46.94 14.59 -58.75
C GLN A 53 -48.47 14.55 -58.73
N ARG A 54 -49.11 15.31 -57.84
CA ARG A 54 -50.58 15.32 -57.65
C ARG A 54 -51.22 16.70 -57.77
N ALA A 55 -50.45 17.76 -57.58
CA ALA A 55 -50.93 19.13 -57.67
C ALA A 55 -51.10 19.59 -59.14
N THR A 56 -52.05 20.50 -59.36
CA THR A 56 -52.24 21.16 -60.66
C THR A 56 -51.06 22.07 -60.98
N HIS A 57 -50.53 22.78 -59.96
CA HIS A 57 -49.36 23.62 -60.07
C HIS A 57 -48.68 23.79 -58.71
N VAL A 58 -47.35 23.84 -58.67
CA VAL A 58 -46.56 24.03 -57.44
C VAL A 58 -45.58 25.17 -57.62
N TYR A 59 -45.59 26.13 -56.69
CA TYR A 59 -44.53 27.10 -56.52
C TYR A 59 -43.57 26.61 -55.43
N GLY A 60 -42.28 26.46 -55.73
CA GLY A 60 -41.24 26.21 -54.73
C GLY A 60 -40.44 27.49 -54.47
N ILE A 61 -40.47 28.01 -53.24
CA ILE A 61 -39.80 29.26 -52.89
C ILE A 61 -38.72 29.01 -51.84
N ASP A 62 -37.51 29.50 -52.07
CA ASP A 62 -36.42 29.50 -51.10
C ASP A 62 -35.60 30.80 -51.21
N ILE A 63 -35.01 31.25 -50.10
CA ILE A 63 -34.19 32.47 -50.06
C ILE A 63 -32.84 32.28 -50.77
N SER A 64 -32.34 31.03 -50.81
CA SER A 64 -31.05 30.69 -51.40
C SER A 64 -31.14 30.49 -52.91
N ILE A 65 -30.49 31.38 -53.68
CA ILE A 65 -30.36 31.22 -55.13
C ILE A 65 -29.62 29.93 -55.51
N GLU A 66 -28.66 29.49 -54.69
CA GLU A 66 -27.94 28.24 -54.93
C GLU A 66 -28.87 27.03 -54.82
N ALA A 67 -29.73 27.01 -53.80
CA ALA A 67 -30.71 25.94 -53.60
C ALA A 67 -31.73 25.89 -54.73
N ILE A 68 -32.26 27.06 -55.14
CA ILE A 68 -33.19 27.17 -56.28
C ILE A 68 -32.55 26.71 -57.58
N THR A 69 -31.32 27.14 -57.87
CA THR A 69 -30.60 26.71 -59.09
C THR A 69 -30.40 25.19 -59.10
N ASN A 70 -30.05 24.59 -57.95
CA ASN A 70 -29.90 23.15 -57.82
C ASN A 70 -31.25 22.41 -57.96
N ALA A 71 -32.32 22.96 -57.41
CA ALA A 71 -33.67 22.43 -57.49
C ALA A 71 -34.20 22.41 -58.92
N GLU A 72 -34.01 23.49 -59.68
CA GLU A 72 -34.38 23.59 -61.10
C GLU A 72 -33.65 22.54 -61.96
N LEU A 73 -32.35 22.35 -61.71
CA LEU A 73 -31.53 21.37 -62.42
C LEU A 73 -31.92 19.92 -62.08
N THR A 74 -32.26 19.64 -60.83
CA THR A 74 -32.43 18.26 -60.33
C THR A 74 -33.87 17.77 -60.42
N TYR A 75 -34.85 18.65 -60.20
CA TYR A 75 -36.24 18.28 -59.93
C TYR A 75 -37.26 18.96 -60.86
N SER A 76 -36.87 19.36 -62.07
CA SER A 76 -37.79 19.98 -63.03
C SER A 76 -39.05 19.13 -63.32
N ALA A 77 -40.19 19.81 -63.44
CA ALA A 77 -41.48 19.25 -63.88
C ALA A 77 -42.32 20.34 -64.58
N SER A 78 -43.22 19.95 -65.48
CA SER A 78 -43.99 20.90 -66.30
C SER A 78 -44.98 21.78 -65.52
N ASN A 79 -45.32 21.37 -64.29
CA ASN A 79 -46.26 22.04 -63.39
C ASN A 79 -45.58 22.54 -62.10
N LEU A 80 -44.25 22.61 -62.07
CA LEU A 80 -43.45 23.04 -60.92
C LEU A 80 -42.60 24.24 -61.32
N GLU A 81 -42.77 25.35 -60.60
CA GLU A 81 -42.02 26.58 -60.80
C GLU A 81 -41.24 26.91 -59.52
N PHE A 82 -39.90 27.01 -59.63
CA PHE A 82 -39.05 27.45 -58.54
C PHE A 82 -38.81 28.95 -58.63
N ARG A 83 -38.79 29.64 -57.48
CA ARG A 83 -38.50 31.08 -57.40
C ARG A 83 -37.63 31.38 -56.20
N GLN A 84 -36.66 32.27 -56.39
CA GLN A 84 -35.95 32.85 -55.26
C GLN A 84 -36.85 33.88 -54.56
N GLY A 85 -37.02 33.77 -53.25
CA GLY A 85 -37.84 34.70 -52.48
C GLY A 85 -37.74 34.46 -50.98
N SER A 86 -38.00 35.52 -50.20
CA SER A 86 -38.09 35.40 -48.74
C SER A 86 -39.48 34.93 -48.34
N VAL A 87 -39.57 34.11 -47.28
CA VAL A 87 -40.86 33.76 -46.67
C VAL A 87 -41.53 34.95 -45.98
N GLU A 88 -40.78 36.03 -45.67
CA GLU A 88 -41.33 37.28 -45.13
C GLU A 88 -42.12 38.09 -46.17
N GLU A 89 -41.87 37.87 -47.46
CA GLU A 89 -42.50 38.59 -48.56
C GLU A 89 -42.59 37.68 -49.79
N LEU A 90 -43.76 37.08 -49.99
CA LEU A 90 -43.99 36.11 -51.08
C LEU A 90 -44.27 36.84 -52.40
N GLU A 91 -43.26 37.57 -52.89
CA GLU A 91 -43.33 38.38 -54.10
C GLU A 91 -43.71 37.54 -55.33
N GLY A 92 -44.56 38.11 -56.19
CA GLY A 92 -45.01 37.45 -57.42
C GLY A 92 -46.08 36.36 -57.23
N ILE A 93 -46.52 36.10 -55.98
CA ILE A 93 -47.68 35.24 -55.69
C ILE A 93 -48.91 36.12 -55.42
N GLY A 94 -49.95 35.95 -56.23
CA GLY A 94 -51.19 36.71 -56.12
C GLY A 94 -51.92 36.49 -54.78
N GLY A 95 -52.63 37.51 -54.29
CA GLY A 95 -53.50 37.34 -53.13
C GLY A 95 -54.63 36.33 -53.41
N GLN A 96 -54.98 35.51 -52.43
CA GLN A 96 -56.01 34.47 -52.54
C GLN A 96 -55.86 33.56 -53.76
N SER A 97 -54.62 33.22 -54.14
CA SER A 97 -54.33 32.41 -55.33
C SER A 97 -53.93 30.96 -55.03
N ILE A 98 -53.54 30.67 -53.79
CA ILE A 98 -53.03 29.37 -53.36
C ILE A 98 -54.10 28.58 -52.59
N ASP A 99 -54.28 27.31 -52.97
CA ASP A 99 -55.19 26.39 -52.29
C ASP A 99 -54.53 25.76 -51.05
N VAL A 100 -53.25 25.39 -51.13
CA VAL A 100 -52.49 24.77 -50.03
C VAL A 100 -51.09 25.36 -49.93
N VAL A 101 -50.70 25.84 -48.75
CA VAL A 101 -49.31 26.19 -48.44
C VAL A 101 -48.71 25.09 -47.59
N VAL A 102 -47.53 24.60 -47.98
CA VAL A 102 -46.71 23.64 -47.22
C VAL A 102 -45.42 24.34 -46.80
N SER A 103 -45.03 24.20 -45.53
CA SER A 103 -43.73 24.68 -45.05
C SER A 103 -43.27 23.82 -43.88
N PHE A 104 -42.17 23.10 -44.04
CA PHE A 104 -41.69 22.17 -43.03
C PHE A 104 -40.35 22.60 -42.46
N GLU A 105 -40.28 22.70 -41.13
CA GLU A 105 -39.06 23.05 -40.40
C GLU A 105 -38.44 24.38 -40.84
N THR A 106 -39.30 25.38 -41.04
CA THR A 106 -38.90 26.73 -41.47
C THR A 106 -39.01 27.72 -40.33
N ILE A 107 -40.04 27.57 -39.50
CA ILE A 107 -40.46 28.61 -38.56
C ILE A 107 -39.48 28.79 -37.41
N GLU A 108 -38.76 27.73 -37.06
CA GLU A 108 -37.74 27.70 -36.01
C GLU A 108 -36.41 28.35 -36.42
N HIS A 109 -36.18 28.50 -37.72
CA HIS A 109 -34.96 29.11 -38.27
C HIS A 109 -35.05 30.63 -38.42
N ILE A 110 -36.24 31.22 -38.19
CA ILE A 110 -36.49 32.66 -38.34
C ILE A 110 -36.89 33.28 -36.99
N ASP A 111 -36.52 34.55 -36.80
CA ASP A 111 -36.85 35.27 -35.57
C ASP A 111 -38.34 35.58 -35.43
N GLU A 112 -38.78 35.97 -34.24
CA GLU A 112 -40.20 36.23 -33.94
C GLU A 112 -40.85 37.27 -34.87
N THR A 113 -40.11 38.29 -35.32
CA THR A 113 -40.63 39.31 -36.23
C THR A 113 -40.90 38.72 -37.61
N ALA A 114 -39.95 37.92 -38.12
CA ALA A 114 -40.09 37.21 -39.38
C ALA A 114 -41.20 36.14 -39.32
N GLN A 115 -41.35 35.42 -38.20
CA GLN A 115 -42.44 34.44 -37.99
C GLN A 115 -43.83 35.09 -38.16
N HIS A 116 -44.01 36.29 -37.61
CA HIS A 116 -45.26 37.04 -37.72
C HIS A 116 -45.53 37.50 -39.17
N LYS A 117 -44.54 38.05 -39.86
CA LYS A 117 -44.66 38.44 -41.27
C LYS A 117 -44.99 37.24 -42.17
N PHE A 118 -44.31 36.11 -41.95
CA PHE A 118 -44.53 34.90 -42.71
C PHE A 118 -45.99 34.41 -42.61
N LEU A 119 -46.58 34.37 -41.40
CA LEU A 119 -47.99 33.98 -41.25
C LEU A 119 -48.97 35.01 -41.85
N HIS A 120 -48.63 36.31 -41.87
CA HIS A 120 -49.43 37.31 -42.58
C HIS A 120 -49.40 37.10 -44.09
N GLU A 121 -48.24 36.82 -44.66
CA GLU A 121 -48.07 36.53 -46.09
C GLU A 121 -48.77 35.24 -46.50
N ILE A 122 -48.64 34.18 -45.70
CA ILE A 122 -49.41 32.94 -45.91
C ILE A 122 -50.91 33.24 -45.98
N LYS A 123 -51.43 34.03 -45.04
CA LYS A 123 -52.86 34.39 -45.02
C LYS A 123 -53.26 35.26 -46.21
N ARG A 124 -52.36 36.09 -46.73
CA ARG A 124 -52.59 36.90 -47.94
C ARG A 124 -52.71 36.03 -49.19
N VAL A 125 -51.83 35.04 -49.35
CA VAL A 125 -51.78 34.21 -50.57
C VAL A 125 -52.81 33.07 -50.57
N LEU A 126 -53.22 32.58 -49.40
CA LEU A 126 -54.23 31.55 -49.26
C LEU A 126 -55.62 32.03 -49.68
N LYS A 127 -56.35 31.18 -50.41
CA LYS A 127 -57.79 31.33 -50.63
C LYS A 127 -58.56 31.27 -49.29
N ASP A 128 -59.78 31.80 -49.28
CA ASP A 128 -60.64 31.81 -48.07
C ASP A 128 -60.91 30.42 -47.48
N ASP A 129 -60.87 29.36 -48.31
CA ASP A 129 -60.99 27.96 -47.91
C ASP A 129 -59.68 27.17 -48.00
N GLY A 130 -58.56 27.87 -48.17
CA GLY A 130 -57.23 27.28 -48.28
C GLY A 130 -56.70 26.69 -46.97
N LEU A 131 -55.66 25.87 -47.10
CA LEU A 131 -55.01 25.15 -46.00
C LEU A 131 -53.53 25.55 -45.87
N LEU A 132 -53.08 25.83 -44.65
CA LEU A 132 -51.66 25.83 -44.31
C LEU A 132 -51.31 24.50 -43.66
N VAL A 133 -50.27 23.83 -44.15
CA VAL A 133 -49.64 22.69 -43.50
C VAL A 133 -48.23 23.09 -43.10
N ILE A 134 -47.97 23.20 -41.80
CA ILE A 134 -46.69 23.69 -41.27
C ILE A 134 -46.12 22.76 -40.20
N SER A 135 -44.80 22.55 -40.15
CA SER A 135 -44.17 21.75 -39.09
C SER A 135 -43.08 22.49 -38.34
N THR A 136 -42.83 22.05 -37.11
CA THR A 136 -41.71 22.47 -36.26
C THR A 136 -41.35 21.33 -35.29
N PRO A 137 -40.08 21.19 -34.86
CA PRO A 137 -39.72 20.27 -33.78
C PRO A 137 -40.43 20.66 -32.48
N ASP A 138 -40.88 19.66 -31.70
CA ASP A 138 -41.35 19.92 -30.34
C ASP A 138 -40.13 20.10 -29.43
N LYS A 139 -39.90 21.32 -28.94
CA LYS A 139 -38.73 21.64 -28.09
C LYS A 139 -38.55 20.65 -26.93
N HIS A 140 -39.64 20.18 -26.34
CA HIS A 140 -39.57 19.21 -25.25
C HIS A 140 -38.88 17.91 -25.68
N TRP A 141 -39.33 17.33 -26.80
CA TRP A 141 -38.84 16.04 -27.28
C TRP A 141 -37.56 16.15 -28.11
N TYR A 142 -37.34 17.28 -28.78
CA TYR A 142 -36.21 17.50 -29.68
C TYR A 142 -34.96 18.05 -28.96
N THR A 143 -35.14 18.94 -27.98
CA THR A 143 -34.04 19.65 -27.31
C THR A 143 -33.93 19.26 -25.84
N ASP A 144 -35.01 19.35 -25.07
CA ASP A 144 -34.96 19.21 -23.61
C ASP A 144 -34.67 17.77 -23.17
N VAL A 145 -35.34 16.77 -23.75
CA VAL A 145 -35.16 15.35 -23.41
C VAL A 145 -33.77 14.82 -23.81
N PRO A 146 -33.28 15.02 -25.05
CA PRO A 146 -31.96 14.53 -25.45
C PRO A 146 -30.79 15.47 -25.08
N ALA A 147 -31.05 16.65 -24.50
CA ALA A 147 -30.06 17.71 -24.24
C ALA A 147 -29.24 18.08 -25.48
N HIS A 148 -29.88 18.08 -26.65
CA HIS A 148 -29.28 18.40 -27.93
C HIS A 148 -29.61 19.85 -28.31
N HIS A 149 -28.66 20.59 -28.89
CA HIS A 149 -28.88 21.96 -29.34
C HIS A 149 -28.49 22.11 -30.81
N ASN A 150 -29.45 22.49 -31.65
CA ASN A 150 -29.18 22.80 -33.05
C ASN A 150 -28.82 24.29 -33.20
N PRO A 151 -27.59 24.63 -33.62
CA PRO A 151 -27.13 26.03 -33.71
C PRO A 151 -27.87 26.86 -34.76
N PHE A 152 -28.62 26.23 -35.66
CA PHE A 152 -29.41 26.92 -36.70
C PHE A 152 -30.86 27.21 -36.28
N HIS A 153 -31.33 26.66 -35.15
CA HIS A 153 -32.66 26.97 -34.62
C HIS A 153 -32.60 28.27 -33.82
N VAL A 154 -33.15 29.34 -34.39
CA VAL A 154 -33.26 30.67 -33.76
C VAL A 154 -34.31 30.65 -32.66
N ARG A 155 -35.44 29.95 -32.87
CA ARG A 155 -36.51 29.82 -31.87
C ARG A 155 -37.32 28.54 -32.05
N GLU A 156 -37.18 27.63 -31.10
CA GLU A 156 -38.02 26.42 -31.01
C GLU A 156 -39.29 26.68 -30.18
N PHE A 157 -40.37 25.96 -30.50
CA PHE A 157 -41.64 26.08 -29.80
C PHE A 157 -41.92 24.86 -28.93
N TYR A 158 -42.49 25.09 -27.75
CA TYR A 158 -43.27 24.05 -27.09
C TYR A 158 -44.63 23.88 -27.80
N LYS A 159 -45.19 22.67 -27.77
CA LYS A 159 -46.51 22.35 -28.35
C LYS A 159 -47.59 23.41 -28.08
N HIS A 160 -47.71 23.86 -26.83
CA HIS A 160 -48.74 24.83 -26.45
C HIS A 160 -48.46 26.24 -27.00
N GLU A 161 -47.18 26.65 -27.05
CA GLU A 161 -46.77 27.94 -27.60
C GLU A 161 -47.05 28.00 -29.10
N PHE A 162 -46.72 26.93 -29.83
CA PHE A 162 -46.98 26.84 -31.25
C PHE A 162 -48.49 26.90 -31.56
N PHE A 163 -49.31 26.22 -30.74
CA PHE A 163 -50.77 26.27 -30.88
C PHE A 163 -51.32 27.67 -30.69
N VAL A 164 -50.91 28.34 -29.61
CA VAL A 164 -51.33 29.72 -29.31
C VAL A 164 -50.86 30.68 -30.40
N PHE A 165 -49.64 30.49 -30.92
CA PHE A 165 -49.08 31.29 -31.99
C PHE A 165 -49.92 31.19 -33.28
N LEU A 166 -50.22 29.98 -33.74
CA LEU A 166 -51.03 29.75 -34.95
C LEU A 166 -52.48 30.23 -34.80
N LYS A 167 -53.06 30.10 -33.61
CA LYS A 167 -54.43 30.56 -33.30
C LYS A 167 -54.63 32.07 -33.42
N LYS A 168 -53.56 32.87 -33.41
CA LYS A 168 -53.64 34.31 -33.71
C LYS A 168 -54.06 34.59 -35.16
N TYR A 169 -53.78 33.65 -36.07
CA TYR A 169 -53.93 33.84 -37.52
C TYR A 169 -55.10 33.04 -38.11
N PHE A 170 -55.32 31.82 -37.59
CA PHE A 170 -56.29 30.86 -38.09
C PHE A 170 -57.30 30.46 -37.00
N SER A 171 -58.59 30.44 -37.35
CA SER A 171 -59.68 30.05 -36.45
C SER A 171 -59.65 28.55 -36.14
N HIS A 172 -59.17 27.73 -37.06
CA HIS A 172 -59.06 26.28 -36.89
C HIS A 172 -57.61 25.81 -37.08
N VAL A 173 -57.11 25.06 -36.09
CA VAL A 173 -55.76 24.49 -36.05
C VAL A 173 -55.90 23.06 -35.55
N LYS A 174 -55.34 22.09 -36.29
CA LYS A 174 -55.31 20.67 -35.93
C LYS A 174 -53.88 20.16 -35.99
N PHE A 175 -53.44 19.51 -34.92
CA PHE A 175 -52.10 18.93 -34.84
C PHE A 175 -52.09 17.45 -35.20
N PHE A 176 -50.98 17.07 -35.81
CA PHE A 176 -50.54 15.71 -36.12
C PHE A 176 -49.10 15.58 -35.62
N TYR A 177 -48.67 14.36 -35.33
CA TYR A 177 -47.38 14.09 -34.72
C TYR A 177 -46.60 13.08 -35.56
N GLN A 178 -45.33 13.37 -35.79
CA GLN A 178 -44.40 12.43 -36.43
C GLN A 178 -43.51 11.80 -35.37
N LYS A 179 -43.45 10.46 -35.40
CA LYS A 179 -42.58 9.65 -34.54
C LYS A 179 -42.09 8.41 -35.28
N ASN A 180 -40.93 7.91 -34.89
CA ASN A 180 -40.39 6.65 -35.38
C ASN A 180 -40.87 5.50 -34.50
N GLU A 181 -41.46 4.48 -35.11
CA GLU A 181 -41.96 3.29 -34.44
C GLU A 181 -41.47 2.01 -35.14
N ILE A 182 -41.30 0.95 -34.35
CA ILE A 182 -40.91 -0.36 -34.88
C ILE A 182 -42.17 -1.10 -35.34
N VAL A 183 -42.27 -1.38 -36.63
CA VAL A 183 -43.39 -2.13 -37.22
C VAL A 183 -42.92 -3.46 -37.80
N SER A 184 -43.68 -4.53 -37.57
CA SER A 184 -43.44 -5.85 -38.16
C SER A 184 -44.20 -5.95 -39.49
N VAL A 185 -43.52 -6.37 -40.56
CA VAL A 185 -44.07 -6.44 -41.91
C VAL A 185 -43.95 -7.87 -42.44
N ILE A 186 -45.05 -8.41 -42.98
CA ILE A 186 -45.08 -9.70 -43.68
C ILE A 186 -45.45 -9.42 -45.15
N GLY A 187 -44.61 -9.82 -46.09
CA GLY A 187 -44.83 -9.61 -47.52
C GLY A 187 -44.23 -10.73 -48.37
N SER A 188 -44.71 -10.86 -49.62
CA SER A 188 -44.30 -11.90 -50.57
C SER A 188 -42.96 -11.63 -51.26
N GLY A 189 -42.32 -10.49 -51.00
CA GLY A 189 -41.03 -10.10 -51.62
C GLY A 189 -41.13 -9.61 -53.07
N GLU A 190 -42.31 -9.66 -53.71
CA GLU A 190 -42.53 -9.25 -55.09
C GLU A 190 -43.68 -8.22 -55.20
N GLY A 191 -43.40 -7.07 -55.85
CA GLY A 191 -44.38 -6.02 -56.15
C GLY A 191 -44.56 -4.93 -55.08
N ALA A 192 -45.26 -3.85 -55.44
CA ALA A 192 -45.64 -2.78 -54.51
C ALA A 192 -46.75 -3.28 -53.57
N ALA A 193 -46.51 -3.25 -52.25
CA ALA A 193 -47.46 -3.70 -51.25
C ALA A 193 -48.46 -2.59 -50.91
N ASN A 194 -49.76 -2.85 -51.10
CA ASN A 194 -50.83 -2.01 -50.54
C ASN A 194 -51.01 -2.36 -49.06
N TYR A 195 -50.60 -1.47 -48.15
CA TYR A 195 -50.85 -1.63 -46.72
C TYR A 195 -52.30 -1.26 -46.38
N ARG A 196 -52.96 -2.09 -45.57
CA ARG A 196 -54.23 -1.75 -44.93
C ARG A 196 -53.91 -1.00 -43.64
N SER A 197 -54.42 0.22 -43.45
CA SER A 197 -54.28 0.90 -42.17
C SER A 197 -54.98 0.08 -41.09
N LEU A 198 -54.25 -0.39 -40.09
CA LEU A 198 -54.81 -0.89 -38.84
C LEU A 198 -55.23 0.32 -38.00
N ASP A 199 -56.38 0.25 -37.33
CA ASP A 199 -56.77 1.26 -36.33
C ASP A 199 -55.75 1.18 -35.17
N VAL A 200 -54.79 2.10 -35.18
CA VAL A 200 -53.85 2.29 -34.08
C VAL A 200 -54.59 3.08 -32.99
N ASP A 201 -54.49 2.63 -31.75
CA ASP A 201 -55.05 3.34 -30.59
C ASP A 201 -54.57 4.79 -30.60
N SER A 202 -55.52 5.73 -30.66
CA SER A 202 -55.23 7.16 -30.75
C SER A 202 -54.48 7.71 -29.54
N SER A 203 -54.53 7.00 -28.40
CA SER A 203 -53.75 7.35 -27.20
C SER A 203 -52.23 7.29 -27.42
N VAL A 204 -51.78 6.50 -28.40
CA VAL A 204 -50.36 6.25 -28.70
C VAL A 204 -49.75 7.33 -29.60
N LEU A 205 -50.57 8.19 -30.22
CA LEU A 205 -50.16 9.16 -31.25
C LEU A 205 -50.31 10.64 -30.82
N ASN A 206 -50.38 10.93 -29.52
CA ASN A 206 -50.63 12.29 -29.01
C ASN A 206 -49.38 13.18 -28.86
N GLU A 207 -48.20 12.61 -29.08
CA GLU A 207 -46.88 13.23 -28.90
C GLU A 207 -45.90 12.69 -29.96
N GLY A 208 -44.91 13.50 -30.34
CA GLY A 208 -43.91 13.13 -31.34
C GLY A 208 -42.79 14.15 -31.41
N MET A 209 -41.67 13.76 -32.04
CA MET A 209 -40.47 14.59 -32.19
C MET A 209 -40.76 15.85 -33.01
N TYR A 210 -41.65 15.73 -34.01
CA TYR A 210 -42.12 16.84 -34.82
C TYR A 210 -43.63 17.00 -34.73
N ILE A 211 -44.07 18.26 -34.65
CA ILE A 211 -45.47 18.65 -34.70
C ILE A 211 -45.78 19.15 -36.10
N VAL A 212 -46.82 18.59 -36.72
CA VAL A 212 -47.36 19.05 -38.01
C VAL A 212 -48.74 19.64 -37.76
N ALA A 213 -48.92 20.92 -38.09
CA ALA A 213 -50.16 21.64 -37.92
C ALA A 213 -50.85 21.87 -39.27
N VAL A 214 -52.15 21.58 -39.32
CA VAL A 214 -53.03 21.99 -40.41
C VAL A 214 -53.92 23.13 -39.92
N CYS A 215 -53.86 24.27 -40.61
CA CYS A 215 -54.51 25.51 -40.23
C CYS A 215 -55.42 26.01 -41.36
N SER A 216 -56.58 26.55 -41.02
CA SER A 216 -57.50 27.17 -41.98
C SER A 216 -58.45 28.16 -41.31
N ALA A 217 -59.08 29.00 -42.13
CA ALA A 217 -60.22 29.82 -41.72
C ALA A 217 -61.52 29.00 -41.56
N ARG A 218 -61.59 27.80 -42.14
CA ARG A 218 -62.71 26.84 -42.04
C ARG A 218 -62.34 25.63 -41.20
N SER A 219 -63.34 24.83 -40.81
CA SER A 219 -63.11 23.63 -39.98
C SER A 219 -62.17 22.63 -40.67
N VAL A 220 -61.20 22.12 -39.91
CA VAL A 220 -60.23 21.10 -40.33
C VAL A 220 -60.47 19.73 -39.67
N GLU A 221 -61.62 19.52 -39.03
CA GLU A 221 -61.91 18.29 -38.29
C GLU A 221 -61.82 17.02 -39.16
N GLY A 222 -62.23 17.11 -40.43
CA GLY A 222 -62.19 16.01 -41.40
C GLY A 222 -60.83 15.75 -42.06
N VAL A 223 -59.82 16.59 -41.82
CA VAL A 223 -58.49 16.44 -42.44
C VAL A 223 -57.76 15.24 -41.84
N LYS A 224 -57.13 14.43 -42.70
CA LYS A 224 -56.33 13.26 -42.34
C LYS A 224 -54.95 13.35 -42.99
N LEU A 225 -53.89 13.16 -42.19
CA LEU A 225 -52.51 13.00 -42.66
C LEU A 225 -52.03 11.62 -42.22
N HIS A 226 -51.75 10.74 -43.18
CA HIS A 226 -51.30 9.37 -42.93
C HIS A 226 -50.21 8.98 -43.94
N SER A 227 -49.04 8.60 -43.46
CA SER A 227 -47.98 8.01 -44.29
C SER A 227 -47.12 7.05 -43.45
N LEU A 228 -46.64 5.99 -44.09
CA LEU A 228 -45.73 5.02 -43.50
C LEU A 228 -44.53 4.89 -44.44
N MET A 229 -43.32 4.99 -43.91
CA MET A 229 -42.08 4.85 -44.67
C MET A 229 -41.12 3.94 -43.91
N THR A 230 -40.51 2.98 -44.62
CA THR A 230 -39.58 2.01 -44.03
C THR A 230 -38.13 2.44 -44.25
N ASN A 231 -37.28 2.29 -43.24
CA ASN A 231 -35.83 2.50 -43.36
C ASN A 231 -35.12 1.17 -43.67
N GLN A 232 -34.48 1.04 -44.83
CA GLN A 232 -33.87 -0.23 -45.29
C GLN A 232 -32.50 -0.55 -44.66
N GLU A 233 -31.84 0.39 -43.96
CA GLU A 233 -30.43 0.24 -43.55
C GLU A 233 -30.15 0.19 -42.03
N VAL A 234 -31.14 0.45 -41.19
CA VAL A 234 -30.96 0.30 -39.73
C VAL A 234 -31.01 -1.18 -39.39
N GLN A 235 -29.84 -1.81 -39.30
CA GLN A 235 -29.72 -3.18 -38.81
C GLN A 235 -30.26 -3.25 -37.38
N TYR A 236 -31.49 -3.75 -37.27
CA TYR A 236 -32.21 -4.07 -36.03
C TYR A 236 -31.32 -4.78 -34.98
N HIS A 237 -30.34 -5.56 -35.43
CA HIS A 237 -29.34 -6.21 -34.55
C HIS A 237 -28.51 -5.22 -33.73
N LYS A 238 -28.09 -4.07 -34.27
CA LYS A 238 -27.26 -3.09 -33.53
C LYS A 238 -28.04 -2.39 -32.41
N LEU A 239 -29.31 -2.08 -32.64
CA LEU A 239 -30.19 -1.45 -31.65
C LEU A 239 -30.59 -2.45 -30.55
N VAL A 240 -30.93 -3.69 -30.91
CA VAL A 240 -31.24 -4.73 -29.91
C VAL A 240 -30.00 -5.09 -29.09
N SER A 241 -28.82 -5.24 -29.71
CA SER A 241 -27.57 -5.47 -28.96
C SER A 241 -27.20 -4.30 -28.05
N ARG A 242 -27.46 -3.06 -28.46
CA ARG A 242 -27.22 -1.87 -27.62
C ARG A 242 -28.23 -1.74 -26.49
N VAL A 243 -29.50 -2.09 -26.72
CA VAL A 243 -30.54 -2.08 -25.67
C VAL A 243 -30.29 -3.20 -24.66
N LEU A 244 -29.87 -4.38 -25.09
CA LEU A 244 -29.47 -5.47 -24.19
C LEU A 244 -28.21 -5.07 -23.39
N SER A 245 -27.19 -4.50 -24.04
CA SER A 245 -26.01 -4.02 -23.32
C SER A 245 -26.32 -2.89 -22.35
N LEU A 246 -27.26 -2.01 -22.70
CA LEU A 246 -27.72 -0.93 -21.82
C LEU A 246 -28.61 -1.44 -20.68
N GLN A 247 -29.36 -2.53 -20.88
CA GLN A 247 -30.09 -3.18 -19.79
C GLN A 247 -29.14 -3.85 -18.80
N ASP A 248 -28.10 -4.52 -19.31
CA ASP A 248 -27.05 -5.11 -18.47
C ASP A 248 -26.27 -3.99 -17.72
N GLU A 249 -25.89 -2.92 -18.41
CA GLU A 249 -25.25 -1.74 -17.78
C GLU A 249 -26.16 -1.05 -16.76
N VAL A 250 -27.48 -0.95 -17.01
CA VAL A 250 -28.44 -0.33 -16.08
C VAL A 250 -28.73 -1.23 -14.89
N GLU A 251 -28.79 -2.55 -15.05
CA GLU A 251 -28.90 -3.49 -13.92
C GLU A 251 -27.63 -3.47 -13.07
N GLU A 252 -26.45 -3.51 -13.69
CA GLU A 252 -25.18 -3.38 -12.98
C GLU A 252 -25.06 -2.03 -12.28
N ARG A 253 -25.45 -0.94 -12.95
CA ARG A 253 -25.45 0.41 -12.37
C ARG A 253 -26.49 0.57 -11.27
N ASN A 254 -27.67 -0.04 -11.35
CA ASN A 254 -28.69 0.00 -10.30
C ASN A 254 -28.29 -0.85 -9.08
N ILE A 255 -27.62 -1.99 -9.30
CA ILE A 255 -27.01 -2.77 -8.22
C ILE A 255 -25.87 -1.98 -7.57
N HIS A 256 -25.07 -1.27 -8.37
CA HIS A 256 -23.99 -0.43 -7.89
C HIS A 256 -24.50 0.82 -7.15
N LEU A 257 -25.53 1.49 -7.66
CA LEU A 257 -26.20 2.63 -7.02
C LEU A 257 -26.88 2.21 -5.71
N GLY A 258 -27.52 1.03 -5.68
CA GLY A 258 -28.08 0.49 -4.43
C GLY A 258 -27.00 0.16 -3.38
N LYS A 259 -25.82 -0.29 -3.81
CA LYS A 259 -24.66 -0.46 -2.91
C LYS A 259 -24.08 0.88 -2.47
N LEU A 260 -23.96 1.85 -3.39
CA LEU A 260 -23.48 3.20 -3.10
C LEU A 260 -24.42 3.95 -2.14
N ASP A 261 -25.73 3.86 -2.31
CA ASP A 261 -26.69 4.47 -1.39
C ASP A 261 -26.60 3.84 0.01
N GLN A 262 -26.40 2.52 0.08
CA GLN A 262 -26.14 1.83 1.34
C GLN A 262 -24.79 2.23 1.95
N GLU A 263 -23.73 2.35 1.16
CA GLU A 263 -22.40 2.79 1.59
C GLU A 263 -22.37 4.27 1.99
N ILE A 264 -23.17 5.13 1.35
CA ILE A 264 -23.35 6.54 1.70
C ILE A 264 -24.10 6.65 3.02
N GLU A 265 -25.15 5.85 3.24
CA GLU A 265 -25.90 5.84 4.50
C GLU A 265 -25.05 5.27 5.65
N GLU A 266 -24.31 4.19 5.41
CA GLU A 266 -23.32 3.64 6.37
C GLU A 266 -22.19 4.65 6.62
N GLY A 267 -21.73 5.34 5.58
CA GLY A 267 -20.73 6.40 5.64
C GLY A 267 -21.20 7.61 6.45
N ARG A 268 -22.46 8.06 6.27
CA ARG A 268 -23.07 9.14 7.07
C ARG A 268 -23.17 8.76 8.54
N GLN A 269 -23.54 7.51 8.84
CA GLN A 269 -23.59 7.02 10.23
C GLN A 269 -22.20 6.90 10.86
N LEU A 270 -21.20 6.45 10.09
CA LEU A 270 -19.81 6.39 10.54
C LEU A 270 -19.19 7.78 10.70
N ILE A 271 -19.51 8.75 9.84
CA ILE A 271 -19.10 10.15 9.99
C ILE A 271 -19.72 10.74 11.25
N GLN A 272 -21.01 10.52 11.50
CA GLN A 272 -21.68 11.03 12.69
C GLN A 272 -21.12 10.40 13.97
N GLN A 273 -20.78 9.11 13.93
CA GLN A 273 -20.07 8.43 15.02
C GLN A 273 -18.65 8.97 15.21
N SER A 274 -17.92 9.20 14.12
CA SER A 274 -16.55 9.73 14.16
C SER A 274 -16.52 11.17 14.65
N ILE A 275 -17.55 11.97 14.36
CA ILE A 275 -17.72 13.32 14.92
C ILE A 275 -17.96 13.24 16.44
N GLN A 276 -18.75 12.28 16.92
CA GLN A 276 -18.95 12.06 18.36
C GLN A 276 -17.68 11.54 19.06
N GLU A 277 -16.96 10.60 18.46
CA GLU A 277 -15.71 10.07 18.97
C GLU A 277 -14.61 11.15 18.96
N ARG A 278 -14.55 11.98 17.91
CA ARG A 278 -13.66 13.14 17.85
C ARG A 278 -13.97 14.16 18.94
N ALA A 279 -15.24 14.47 19.19
CA ALA A 279 -15.62 15.38 20.28
C ALA A 279 -15.24 14.81 21.67
N GLN A 280 -15.34 13.48 21.85
CA GLN A 280 -14.86 12.82 23.08
C GLN A 280 -13.32 12.85 23.17
N MET A 281 -12.62 12.62 22.06
CA MET A 281 -11.17 12.66 21.99
C MET A 281 -10.63 14.07 22.23
N GLU A 282 -11.28 15.10 21.68
CA GLU A 282 -10.95 16.51 21.93
C GLU A 282 -11.10 16.86 23.41
N GLY A 283 -12.13 16.30 24.10
CA GLY A 283 -12.25 16.40 25.55
C GLY A 283 -11.12 15.71 26.33
N VAL A 284 -10.68 14.53 25.88
CA VAL A 284 -9.53 13.82 26.48
C VAL A 284 -8.22 14.56 26.22
N ILE A 285 -8.01 15.07 25.00
CA ILE A 285 -6.85 15.88 24.63
C ILE A 285 -6.79 17.13 25.48
N GLN A 286 -7.91 17.85 25.67
CA GLN A 286 -7.96 19.02 26.54
C GLN A 286 -7.64 18.65 28.00
N SER A 287 -8.12 17.51 28.49
CA SER A 287 -7.78 17.02 29.83
C SER A 287 -6.29 16.68 29.97
N HIS A 288 -5.69 16.05 28.96
CA HIS A 288 -4.26 15.74 28.94
C HIS A 288 -3.41 17.00 28.80
N GLN A 289 -3.81 17.97 27.98
CA GLN A 289 -3.13 19.27 27.87
C GLN A 289 -3.14 20.00 29.21
N ASN A 290 -4.26 19.99 29.94
CA ASN A 290 -4.32 20.57 31.29
C ASN A 290 -3.41 19.81 32.28
N THR A 291 -3.31 18.49 32.15
CA THR A 291 -2.40 17.68 32.99
C THR A 291 -0.93 17.93 32.65
N ILE A 292 -0.61 18.08 31.36
CA ILE A 292 0.74 18.43 30.88
C ILE A 292 1.13 19.80 31.42
N GLN A 293 0.25 20.79 31.31
CA GLN A 293 0.50 22.13 31.84
C GLN A 293 0.74 22.12 33.37
N GLN A 294 -0.04 21.33 34.12
CA GLN A 294 0.20 21.13 35.56
C GLN A 294 1.54 20.43 35.86
N GLN A 295 1.96 19.49 35.00
CA GLN A 295 3.26 18.84 35.14
C GLN A 295 4.42 19.76 34.76
N GLU A 296 4.26 20.62 33.74
CA GLU A 296 5.25 21.63 33.36
C GLU A 296 5.44 22.65 34.48
N GLU A 297 4.37 23.15 35.10
CA GLU A 297 4.44 24.01 36.29
C GLU A 297 5.15 23.32 37.47
N LEU A 298 4.90 22.02 37.67
CA LEU A 298 5.57 21.24 38.70
C LEU A 298 7.06 21.03 38.39
N ILE A 299 7.41 20.77 37.13
CA ILE A 299 8.80 20.64 36.67
C ILE A 299 9.54 21.94 36.89
N GLN A 300 8.95 23.07 36.50
CA GLN A 300 9.56 24.40 36.70
C GLN A 300 9.81 24.68 38.19
N SER A 301 8.85 24.35 39.06
CA SER A 301 9.03 24.47 40.52
C SER A 301 10.14 23.54 41.06
N LYS A 302 10.30 22.35 40.48
CA LYS A 302 11.39 21.42 40.84
C LYS A 302 12.74 21.88 40.33
N GLU A 303 12.80 22.49 39.15
CA GLU A 303 14.03 23.08 38.60
C GLU A 303 14.51 24.24 39.47
N GLU A 304 13.62 25.13 39.91
CA GLU A 304 13.95 26.19 40.87
C GLU A 304 14.48 25.62 42.19
N THR A 305 13.89 24.51 42.67
CA THR A 305 14.35 23.82 43.87
C THR A 305 15.73 23.19 43.67
N ILE A 306 15.99 22.59 42.50
CA ILE A 306 17.29 22.01 42.16
C ILE A 306 18.35 23.10 42.08
N GLN A 307 18.03 24.26 41.50
CA GLN A 307 18.94 25.40 41.44
C GLN A 307 19.29 25.91 42.84
N ASP A 308 18.33 26.03 43.75
CA ASP A 308 18.58 26.40 45.16
C ASP A 308 19.48 25.37 45.88
N TYR A 309 19.33 24.07 45.58
CA TYR A 309 20.24 23.04 46.10
C TYR A 309 21.63 23.10 45.50
N GLN A 310 21.76 23.42 44.21
CA GLN A 310 23.06 23.59 43.54
C GLN A 310 23.81 24.81 44.08
N ASP A 311 23.12 25.93 44.31
CA ASP A 311 23.71 27.12 44.89
C ASP A 311 24.18 26.87 46.34
N LYS A 312 23.41 26.10 47.13
CA LYS A 312 23.82 25.65 48.46
C LYS A 312 25.02 24.71 48.43
N LEU A 313 25.08 23.81 47.45
CA LEU A 313 26.20 22.90 47.27
C LEU A 313 27.48 23.69 46.93
N GLN A 314 27.40 24.64 46.01
CA GLN A 314 28.51 25.53 45.66
C GLN A 314 29.01 26.32 46.88
N GLN A 315 28.10 26.85 47.71
CA GLN A 315 28.49 27.50 48.97
C GLN A 315 29.21 26.55 49.94
N GLN A 316 28.84 25.27 49.98
CA GLN A 316 29.55 24.28 50.81
C GLN A 316 30.91 23.92 50.23
N GLU A 317 31.04 23.81 48.91
CA GLU A 317 32.31 23.56 48.23
C GLU A 317 33.30 24.71 48.44
N ASP A 318 32.85 25.95 48.30
CA ASP A 318 33.66 27.16 48.58
C ASP A 318 34.10 27.19 50.05
N LEU A 319 33.22 26.79 50.98
CA LEU A 319 33.54 26.70 52.40
C LEU A 319 34.57 25.60 52.68
N ILE A 320 34.45 24.44 52.02
CA ILE A 320 35.42 23.34 52.12
C ILE A 320 36.78 23.81 51.61
N GLN A 321 36.84 24.48 50.46
CA GLN A 321 38.08 25.00 49.89
C GLN A 321 38.76 26.02 50.84
N SER A 322 37.98 26.93 51.43
CA SER A 322 38.48 27.86 52.45
C SER A 322 39.01 27.14 53.71
N LYS A 323 38.35 26.05 54.13
CA LYS A 323 38.82 25.22 55.25
C LYS A 323 40.09 24.45 54.90
N GLU A 324 40.24 23.98 53.67
CA GLU A 324 41.46 23.30 53.20
C GLU A 324 42.67 24.24 53.16
N GLU A 325 42.49 25.50 52.71
CA GLU A 325 43.53 26.54 52.77
C GLU A 325 43.94 26.84 54.22
N THR A 326 42.97 26.86 55.13
CA THR A 326 43.20 27.04 56.56
C THR A 326 43.96 25.84 57.15
N ILE A 327 43.61 24.61 56.76
CA ILE A 327 44.31 23.40 57.19
C ILE A 327 45.76 23.39 56.68
N GLN A 328 46.03 23.87 55.47
CA GLN A 328 47.40 24.03 54.97
C GLN A 328 48.22 25.04 55.80
N HIS A 329 47.60 26.16 56.21
CA HIS A 329 48.25 27.09 57.14
C HIS A 329 48.56 26.46 58.50
N TYR A 330 47.64 25.66 59.05
CA TYR A 330 47.88 24.95 60.30
C TYR A 330 48.96 23.87 60.17
N ARG A 331 49.09 23.19 59.02
CA ARG A 331 50.16 22.21 58.79
C ARG A 331 51.56 22.85 58.84
N VAL A 332 51.73 24.04 58.25
CA VAL A 332 52.99 24.79 58.32
C VAL A 332 53.29 25.23 59.75
N ALA A 333 52.28 25.69 60.50
CA ALA A 333 52.44 26.07 61.91
C ALA A 333 52.78 24.87 62.81
N THR A 334 52.20 23.69 62.55
CA THR A 334 52.47 22.46 63.30
C THR A 334 53.92 22.00 63.10
N GLN A 335 54.45 22.15 61.88
CA GLN A 335 55.84 21.83 61.56
C GLN A 335 56.85 22.74 62.30
N GLN A 336 56.51 24.02 62.51
CA GLN A 336 57.30 24.95 63.34
C GLN A 336 57.17 24.65 64.84
N GLN A 337 56.05 24.07 65.27
CA GLN A 337 55.78 23.74 66.67
C GLN A 337 56.48 22.43 67.10
N GLU A 338 56.65 21.48 66.19
CA GLU A 338 57.46 20.27 66.39
C GLU A 338 58.95 20.60 66.60
N GLU A 339 59.49 21.61 65.90
CA GLU A 339 60.86 22.12 66.11
C GLU A 339 61.02 22.84 67.47
N LEU A 340 59.93 23.41 68.00
CA LEU A 340 59.90 24.05 69.32
C LEU A 340 59.75 23.05 70.48
N ILE A 341 59.09 21.91 70.23
CA ILE A 341 58.91 20.82 71.21
C ILE A 341 60.26 20.14 71.48
N GLN A 342 61.09 19.95 70.45
CA GLN A 342 62.44 19.40 70.61
C GLN A 342 63.35 20.28 71.49
N ASN A 343 63.17 21.61 71.46
CA ASN A 343 63.87 22.55 72.36
C ASN A 343 63.29 22.62 73.78
N LYS A 344 62.04 22.20 74.00
CA LYS A 344 61.38 22.19 75.33
C LYS A 344 61.60 20.88 76.09
N GLU A 345 61.92 19.78 75.41
CA GLU A 345 62.32 18.52 76.04
C GLU A 345 63.63 18.65 76.84
N GLU A 346 64.53 19.56 76.44
CA GLU A 346 65.74 19.90 77.22
C GLU A 346 65.43 20.72 78.50
N ALA A 347 64.32 21.49 78.51
CA ALA A 347 63.89 22.25 79.69
C ALA A 347 63.12 21.40 80.72
N ILE A 348 62.46 20.31 80.28
CA ILE A 348 61.70 19.41 81.15
C ILE A 348 62.61 18.62 82.11
N GLN A 349 63.86 18.32 81.70
CA GLN A 349 64.86 17.72 82.58
C GLN A 349 65.26 18.65 83.74
N SER A 350 65.14 19.97 83.59
CA SER A 350 65.41 20.96 84.64
C SER A 350 64.27 21.08 85.66
N TYR A 351 63.02 20.78 85.29
CA TYR A 351 61.85 20.91 86.18
C TYR A 351 61.57 19.65 87.01
N GLN A 352 62.03 18.47 86.56
CA GLN A 352 61.96 17.23 87.34
C GLN A 352 62.76 17.32 88.66
N LEU A 353 63.81 18.16 88.72
CA LEU A 353 64.58 18.42 89.93
C LEU A 353 63.83 19.29 90.97
N THR A 354 62.82 20.06 90.54
CA THR A 354 62.05 20.97 91.41
C THR A 354 60.80 20.29 92.01
N ILE A 355 60.24 19.30 91.30
CA ILE A 355 59.08 18.51 91.78
C ILE A 355 59.47 17.64 92.99
N GLN A 356 60.70 17.14 93.01
CA GLN A 356 61.24 16.38 94.14
C GLN A 356 61.36 17.21 95.44
N GLN A 357 61.39 18.55 95.34
CA GLN A 357 61.43 19.47 96.49
C GLN A 357 60.03 19.89 96.99
N GLN A 358 58.96 19.65 96.23
CA GLN A 358 57.58 19.97 96.63
C GLN A 358 56.83 18.80 97.26
N GLU A 359 57.24 17.55 97.00
CA GLU A 359 56.68 16.36 97.64
C GLU A 359 56.96 16.33 99.16
N GLU A 360 58.08 16.89 99.62
CA GLU A 360 58.39 17.05 101.05
C GLU A 360 57.47 18.09 101.76
N LEU A 361 56.78 18.97 101.02
CA LEU A 361 55.90 20.02 101.58
C LEU A 361 54.44 19.55 101.72
N ILE A 362 54.02 18.55 100.94
CA ILE A 362 52.64 18.00 100.95
C ILE A 362 52.43 17.11 102.18
N GLN A 363 53.47 16.40 102.62
CA GLN A 363 53.44 15.58 103.83
C GLN A 363 53.16 16.39 105.12
N SER A 364 53.43 17.71 105.12
CA SER A 364 53.18 18.61 106.25
C SER A 364 51.75 19.18 106.30
N LYS A 365 50.91 18.98 105.28
CA LYS A 365 49.54 19.55 105.22
C LYS A 365 48.41 18.54 105.44
N GLU A 366 48.69 17.24 105.34
CA GLU A 366 47.72 16.18 105.56
C GLU A 366 47.34 15.97 107.05
N GLU A 367 48.15 16.48 107.99
CA GLU A 367 47.82 16.46 109.43
C GLU A 367 46.79 17.54 109.85
N ALA A 368 46.52 18.56 109.02
CA ALA A 368 45.66 19.69 109.41
C ALA A 368 44.19 19.58 108.95
N ILE A 369 43.84 18.66 108.05
CA ILE A 369 42.50 18.58 107.45
C ILE A 369 41.59 17.57 108.15
N ARG A 370 42.16 16.69 108.99
CA ARG A 370 41.43 15.65 109.75
C ARG A 370 40.55 16.20 110.89
N SER A 371 40.43 17.51 111.09
CA SER A 371 39.68 18.12 112.21
C SER A 371 38.46 18.97 111.82
N LYS A 372 37.94 18.88 110.58
CA LYS A 372 36.79 19.70 110.13
C LYS A 372 35.60 18.93 109.53
N ASP A 373 35.60 17.61 109.66
CA ASP A 373 34.57 16.69 109.12
C ASP A 373 33.36 16.42 110.07
N GLU A 374 33.13 17.20 111.12
CA GLU A 374 32.10 16.88 112.13
C GLU A 374 31.03 17.97 112.37
N SER A 375 30.58 18.76 111.39
CA SER A 375 29.56 19.78 111.71
C SER A 375 28.41 20.11 110.77
N ILE A 376 28.20 19.46 109.62
CA ILE A 376 26.94 19.70 108.86
C ILE A 376 26.36 18.39 108.35
N HIS A 377 25.97 17.58 109.34
CA HIS A 377 25.03 16.49 109.25
C HIS A 377 23.61 17.06 109.39
N GLY A 378 22.70 16.67 108.50
CA GLY A 378 21.26 16.68 108.78
C GLY A 378 20.46 17.92 108.36
N ALA A 379 19.33 17.62 107.69
CA ALA A 379 18.14 18.47 107.57
C ALA A 379 18.00 19.38 106.34
N THR A 380 18.12 18.83 105.13
CA THR A 380 17.12 19.14 104.08
C THR A 380 16.87 17.96 103.13
N GLN A 381 16.84 16.75 103.70
CA GLN A 381 16.30 15.54 103.09
C GLN A 381 14.94 15.29 103.78
N GLN A 382 13.83 15.81 103.22
CA GLN A 382 12.47 15.25 103.36
C GLN A 382 11.34 16.08 102.70
N THR A 383 11.60 17.30 102.21
CA THR A 383 10.49 18.18 101.76
C THR A 383 10.40 18.42 100.25
N ASP A 384 11.50 18.30 99.49
CA ASP A 384 11.46 18.60 98.05
C ASP A 384 11.08 17.40 97.18
N GLU A 385 11.24 16.17 97.69
CA GLU A 385 10.91 14.92 96.99
C GLU A 385 9.41 14.60 96.91
N GLN A 386 8.53 15.31 97.63
CA GLN A 386 7.07 15.10 97.53
C GLN A 386 6.29 16.23 96.85
N LEU A 387 6.86 17.42 96.69
CA LEU A 387 6.15 18.57 96.11
C LEU A 387 6.34 18.72 94.60
N ILE A 388 7.50 18.36 94.06
CA ILE A 388 7.71 18.39 92.60
C ILE A 388 7.07 17.16 91.93
N LEU A 389 6.96 16.04 92.66
CA LEU A 389 6.24 14.84 92.24
C LEU A 389 4.71 15.03 92.16
N ARG A 390 4.17 16.06 92.83
CA ARG A 390 2.75 16.47 92.80
C ARG A 390 2.44 17.72 91.98
N GLN A 391 3.49 18.37 91.46
CA GLN A 391 3.43 19.16 90.22
C GLN A 391 3.74 18.28 89.01
N THR A 392 3.55 16.96 89.19
CA THR A 392 2.47 16.25 88.50
C THR A 392 2.09 16.98 87.26
N GLN A 393 2.63 16.42 86.18
CA GLN A 393 1.84 15.47 85.38
C GLN A 393 0.55 16.05 84.77
N ILE A 394 0.11 17.27 85.09
CA ILE A 394 -0.98 17.98 84.44
C ILE A 394 -0.44 18.70 83.21
N ASN A 395 0.76 19.27 83.27
CA ASN A 395 1.26 20.11 82.18
C ASN A 395 1.96 19.33 81.05
N ASN A 396 2.60 18.20 81.36
CA ASN A 396 3.30 17.41 80.35
C ASN A 396 2.50 16.22 79.80
N LEU A 397 1.34 15.87 80.38
CA LEU A 397 0.43 14.88 79.79
C LEU A 397 -0.48 15.48 78.70
N ASN A 398 -0.69 16.80 78.67
CA ASN A 398 -1.58 17.45 77.67
C ASN A 398 -0.88 17.83 76.37
N GLY A 399 0.45 18.01 76.35
CA GLY A 399 1.18 18.34 75.11
C GLY A 399 1.55 17.14 74.23
N HIS A 400 1.57 15.93 74.79
CA HIS A 400 1.98 14.70 74.08
C HIS A 400 0.81 13.85 73.57
N ILE A 401 -0.41 14.09 74.06
CA ILE A 401 -1.62 13.34 73.66
C ILE A 401 -2.24 13.89 72.35
N GLU A 402 -2.04 15.16 72.01
CA GLU A 402 -2.58 15.74 70.76
C GLU A 402 -1.74 15.45 69.51
N LEU A 403 -0.43 15.25 69.66
CA LEU A 403 0.50 15.01 68.54
C LEU A 403 0.66 13.53 68.14
N LEU A 404 0.19 12.59 68.96
CA LEU A 404 0.17 11.15 68.64
C LEU A 404 -1.19 10.62 68.14
N LEU A 405 -2.26 11.42 68.16
CA LEU A 405 -3.60 11.02 67.69
C LEU A 405 -3.94 11.44 66.25
N GLN A 406 -3.03 12.13 65.54
CA GLN A 406 -3.28 12.63 64.19
C GLN A 406 -2.74 11.73 63.05
N GLN A 407 -1.91 10.73 63.36
CA GLN A 407 -1.34 9.80 62.37
C GLN A 407 -2.03 8.42 62.34
N GLU A 408 -2.78 8.03 63.38
CA GLU A 408 -3.44 6.71 63.43
C GLU A 408 -4.85 6.71 62.81
N ARG A 409 -5.50 7.87 62.64
CA ARG A 409 -6.86 7.98 62.05
C ARG A 409 -6.92 8.02 60.52
N ARG A 410 -5.78 8.14 59.82
CA ARG A 410 -5.74 8.13 58.34
C ARG A 410 -5.45 6.76 57.72
N LEU A 411 -4.94 5.79 58.48
CA LEU A 411 -4.69 4.44 57.97
C LEU A 411 -5.87 3.47 58.19
N ASN A 412 -6.56 3.55 59.34
CA ASN A 412 -7.70 2.66 59.61
C ASN A 412 -8.98 3.01 58.82
N ASN A 413 -9.12 4.24 58.31
CA ASN A 413 -10.25 4.64 57.47
C ASN A 413 -10.14 4.17 56.00
N ILE A 414 -8.98 3.69 55.54
CA ILE A 414 -8.82 3.16 54.17
C ILE A 414 -9.04 1.65 54.15
N PHE A 415 -8.60 0.92 55.17
CA PHE A 415 -8.78 -0.54 55.26
C PHE A 415 -10.21 -0.97 55.65
N GLU A 416 -11.00 -0.12 56.30
CA GLU A 416 -12.43 -0.41 56.59
C GLU A 416 -13.41 0.27 55.61
N SER A 417 -12.92 0.98 54.60
CA SER A 417 -13.80 1.64 53.63
C SER A 417 -14.61 0.62 52.81
N ASN A 418 -15.91 0.86 52.70
CA ASN A 418 -16.84 0.05 51.89
C ASN A 418 -16.39 -0.08 50.41
N GLY A 419 -15.55 0.84 49.92
CA GLY A 419 -14.97 0.82 48.58
C GLY A 419 -13.88 -0.24 48.38
N TRP A 420 -13.01 -0.48 49.37
CA TRP A 420 -11.92 -1.46 49.23
C TRP A 420 -12.42 -2.91 49.38
N ARG A 421 -13.44 -3.14 50.23
CA ARG A 421 -14.13 -4.44 50.34
C ARG A 421 -14.93 -4.79 49.07
N THR A 422 -15.51 -3.81 48.39
CA THR A 422 -16.21 -4.03 47.10
C THR A 422 -15.24 -4.24 45.94
N LEU A 423 -14.13 -3.51 45.87
CA LEU A 423 -13.09 -3.71 44.84
C LEU A 423 -12.39 -5.07 44.95
N THR A 424 -12.05 -5.51 46.17
CA THR A 424 -11.40 -6.82 46.37
C THR A 424 -12.34 -7.98 46.05
N SER A 425 -13.63 -7.83 46.37
CA SER A 425 -14.66 -8.81 46.00
C SER A 425 -14.92 -8.79 44.49
N TYR A 426 -14.92 -7.62 43.84
CA TYR A 426 -15.02 -7.48 42.39
C TYR A 426 -13.85 -8.15 41.66
N TYR A 427 -12.60 -7.96 42.11
CA TYR A 427 -11.45 -8.58 41.46
C TYR A 427 -11.38 -10.09 41.71
N LYS A 428 -11.74 -10.58 42.91
CA LYS A 428 -11.88 -12.02 43.15
C LYS A 428 -13.03 -12.66 42.38
N MET A 429 -14.16 -11.96 42.21
CA MET A 429 -15.28 -12.44 41.40
C MET A 429 -14.98 -12.38 39.91
N ARG A 430 -14.31 -11.32 39.42
CA ARG A 430 -13.81 -11.19 38.05
C ARG A 430 -12.86 -12.32 37.71
N ASP A 431 -11.90 -12.62 38.57
CA ASP A 431 -10.88 -13.63 38.31
C ASP A 431 -11.41 -15.06 38.51
N ALA A 432 -12.47 -15.24 39.31
CA ALA A 432 -13.22 -16.50 39.43
C ALA A 432 -14.25 -16.73 38.29
N LEU A 433 -14.87 -15.67 37.76
CA LEU A 433 -15.80 -15.74 36.61
C LEU A 433 -15.08 -15.75 35.25
N LEU A 434 -13.85 -15.21 35.18
CA LEU A 434 -13.02 -15.07 33.98
C LEU A 434 -11.55 -15.45 34.22
N PRO A 435 -11.25 -16.73 34.52
CA PRO A 435 -9.86 -17.17 34.64
C PRO A 435 -9.11 -16.97 33.31
N MET A 436 -7.79 -16.72 33.39
CA MET A 436 -6.96 -16.24 32.27
C MET A 436 -6.99 -17.13 31.01
N ASN A 437 -7.47 -18.37 31.11
CA ASN A 437 -7.54 -19.34 30.01
C ASN A 437 -8.97 -19.83 29.70
N SER A 438 -10.03 -19.02 29.89
CA SER A 438 -11.43 -19.46 29.72
C SER A 438 -12.14 -18.92 28.47
N LYS A 439 -12.99 -19.77 27.86
CA LYS A 439 -13.86 -19.47 26.71
C LYS A 439 -14.81 -18.27 26.93
N ARG A 440 -15.07 -17.86 28.18
CA ARG A 440 -15.95 -16.73 28.53
C ARG A 440 -15.28 -15.35 28.36
N ARG A 441 -13.96 -15.25 28.51
CA ARG A 441 -13.21 -13.98 28.33
C ARG A 441 -13.03 -13.62 26.84
N LEU A 442 -12.85 -14.63 25.99
CA LEU A 442 -12.85 -14.48 24.52
C LEU A 442 -14.20 -13.92 24.01
N PHE A 443 -15.31 -14.38 24.60
CA PHE A 443 -16.66 -13.90 24.26
C PHE A 443 -16.89 -12.43 24.63
N LEU A 444 -16.33 -11.98 25.76
CA LEU A 444 -16.39 -10.57 26.17
C LEU A 444 -15.47 -9.65 25.36
N ARG A 445 -14.31 -10.16 24.88
CA ARG A 445 -13.43 -9.42 23.97
C ARG A 445 -14.09 -9.23 22.60
N LEU A 446 -14.86 -10.22 22.11
CA LEU A 446 -15.71 -10.08 20.92
C LEU A 446 -16.86 -9.08 21.13
N LEU A 447 -17.39 -8.95 22.34
CA LEU A 447 -18.42 -7.95 22.70
C LEU A 447 -17.88 -6.52 22.83
N SER A 448 -16.56 -6.31 22.94
CA SER A 448 -15.93 -4.98 22.91
C SER A 448 -15.79 -4.37 21.51
N GLN A 449 -16.10 -5.12 20.43
CA GLN A 449 -16.21 -4.61 19.05
C GLN A 449 -17.47 -5.12 18.34
N PRO A 450 -18.68 -4.82 18.85
CA PRO A 450 -19.92 -5.50 18.45
C PRO A 450 -20.31 -5.20 16.99
N ARG A 451 -19.97 -4.03 16.46
CA ARG A 451 -20.31 -3.64 15.07
C ARG A 451 -19.55 -4.45 14.00
N LYS A 452 -18.32 -4.89 14.27
CA LYS A 452 -17.48 -5.65 13.30
C LYS A 452 -17.84 -7.14 13.20
N VAL A 453 -18.33 -7.73 14.29
CA VAL A 453 -18.74 -9.14 14.32
C VAL A 453 -20.15 -9.31 13.72
N ILE A 454 -21.06 -8.37 13.98
CA ILE A 454 -22.48 -8.50 13.59
C ILE A 454 -22.69 -8.27 12.08
N ARG A 455 -21.86 -7.46 11.41
CA ARG A 455 -22.03 -7.10 9.98
C ARG A 455 -21.77 -8.25 8.99
N ASN A 456 -21.12 -9.35 9.41
CA ASN A 456 -20.70 -10.45 8.50
C ASN A 456 -21.17 -11.86 8.92
N LEU A 457 -22.19 -11.97 9.77
CA LEU A 457 -22.74 -13.26 10.22
C LEU A 457 -23.75 -13.85 9.22
N ASN A 458 -23.33 -14.80 8.39
CA ASN A 458 -24.24 -15.69 7.65
C ASN A 458 -24.67 -16.89 8.53
N LYS A 459 -25.94 -17.32 8.47
CA LYS A 459 -26.50 -18.49 9.18
C LYS A 459 -25.64 -19.78 9.05
N SER A 460 -24.95 -19.96 7.92
CA SER A 460 -24.00 -21.08 7.71
C SER A 460 -22.76 -21.01 8.61
N ASN A 461 -22.21 -19.80 8.81
CA ASN A 461 -21.01 -19.56 9.61
C ASN A 461 -21.30 -19.65 11.11
N ILE A 462 -22.52 -19.31 11.55
CA ILE A 462 -22.93 -19.45 12.96
C ILE A 462 -22.95 -20.91 13.38
N LYS A 463 -23.49 -21.82 12.55
CA LYS A 463 -23.49 -23.26 12.84
C LYS A 463 -22.07 -23.83 12.93
N LYS A 464 -21.17 -23.42 12.03
CA LYS A 464 -19.75 -23.80 12.06
C LYS A 464 -19.03 -23.22 13.29
N PHE A 465 -19.26 -21.96 13.62
CA PHE A 465 -18.68 -21.29 14.80
C PHE A 465 -19.13 -21.95 16.12
N VAL A 466 -20.42 -22.27 16.24
CA VAL A 466 -20.98 -23.00 17.40
C VAL A 466 -20.45 -24.44 17.47
N HIS A 467 -20.22 -25.09 16.32
CA HIS A 467 -19.59 -26.41 16.26
C HIS A 467 -18.12 -26.37 16.72
N HIS A 468 -17.31 -25.41 16.24
CA HIS A 468 -15.92 -25.22 16.65
C HIS A 468 -15.77 -24.82 18.13
N LEU A 469 -16.70 -23.99 18.66
CA LEU A 469 -16.78 -23.67 20.10
C LEU A 469 -16.95 -24.92 20.98
N ARG A 470 -17.64 -25.95 20.47
CA ARG A 470 -17.93 -27.21 21.18
C ARG A 470 -16.85 -28.28 20.99
N THR A 471 -16.03 -28.20 19.93
CA THR A 471 -15.11 -29.28 19.52
C THR A 471 -13.62 -28.93 19.66
N GLU A 472 -13.23 -27.65 19.63
CA GLU A 472 -11.81 -27.24 19.59
C GLU A 472 -11.26 -26.65 20.91
N ARG A 473 -9.92 -26.76 21.08
CA ARG A 473 -9.13 -26.16 22.18
C ARG A 473 -9.08 -24.62 22.03
N THR A 474 -9.00 -23.91 23.16
CA THR A 474 -9.11 -22.43 23.26
C THR A 474 -8.13 -21.65 22.37
N GLY A 475 -6.89 -22.12 22.20
CA GLY A 475 -5.88 -21.42 21.39
C GLY A 475 -6.16 -21.39 19.88
N LEU A 476 -6.81 -22.43 19.32
CA LEU A 476 -7.17 -22.47 17.90
C LEU A 476 -8.32 -21.49 17.57
N LEU A 477 -9.18 -21.22 18.55
CA LEU A 477 -10.27 -20.25 18.47
C LEU A 477 -9.78 -18.81 18.58
N GLU A 478 -8.78 -18.54 19.44
CA GLU A 478 -8.10 -17.23 19.52
C GLU A 478 -7.44 -16.87 18.19
N ASN A 479 -6.60 -17.77 17.65
CA ASN A 479 -5.92 -17.53 16.37
C ASN A 479 -6.89 -17.28 15.21
N ARG A 480 -8.05 -17.95 15.16
CA ARG A 480 -9.06 -17.70 14.12
C ARG A 480 -9.72 -16.33 14.25
N VAL A 481 -9.93 -15.84 15.48
CA VAL A 481 -10.51 -14.52 15.74
C VAL A 481 -9.48 -13.43 15.47
N GLU A 482 -8.23 -13.62 15.88
CA GLU A 482 -7.12 -12.70 15.61
C GLU A 482 -6.86 -12.59 14.10
N ASN A 483 -6.74 -13.72 13.39
CA ASN A 483 -6.63 -13.74 11.92
C ASN A 483 -7.83 -13.04 11.24
N TYR A 484 -9.05 -13.20 11.77
CA TYR A 484 -10.23 -12.52 11.22
C TYR A 484 -10.22 -11.00 11.47
N LEU A 485 -9.72 -10.56 12.63
CA LEU A 485 -9.59 -9.14 12.98
C LEU A 485 -8.46 -8.45 12.21
N GLU A 486 -7.31 -9.11 12.05
CA GLU A 486 -6.15 -8.62 11.29
C GLU A 486 -6.49 -8.46 9.81
N ARG A 487 -7.20 -9.42 9.21
CA ARG A 487 -7.69 -9.36 7.81
C ARG A 487 -8.54 -8.13 7.46
N GLN A 488 -9.10 -7.45 8.45
CA GLN A 488 -9.98 -6.28 8.26
C GLN A 488 -9.31 -4.94 8.55
N SER A 489 -8.04 -4.92 8.93
CA SER A 489 -7.28 -3.68 9.05
C SER A 489 -6.77 -3.30 7.66
N PRO A 490 -7.31 -2.26 6.99
CA PRO A 490 -6.68 -1.74 5.79
C PRO A 490 -5.27 -1.30 6.15
N ALA A 491 -4.26 -1.77 5.40
CA ALA A 491 -2.96 -1.12 5.44
C ALA A 491 -3.17 0.35 5.02
N PRO A 492 -2.52 1.32 5.68
CA PRO A 492 -2.65 2.72 5.30
C PRO A 492 -2.14 2.89 3.85
N VAL A 493 -3.06 3.11 2.92
CA VAL A 493 -2.72 3.52 1.56
C VAL A 493 -2.24 4.96 1.64
N GLN A 494 -1.05 5.26 1.10
CA GLN A 494 -0.63 6.66 1.00
C GLN A 494 -1.56 7.36 -0.01
N PRO A 495 -2.25 8.44 0.39
CA PRO A 495 -3.08 9.18 -0.52
C PRO A 495 -2.22 9.74 -1.66
N ILE A 496 -2.68 9.56 -2.89
CA ILE A 496 -2.01 10.11 -4.08
C ILE A 496 -2.06 11.64 -3.99
N GLU A 497 -0.90 12.28 -3.99
CA GLU A 497 -0.79 13.73 -4.04
C GLU A 497 -0.75 14.17 -5.50
N VAL A 498 -1.79 14.89 -5.93
CA VAL A 498 -1.88 15.48 -7.27
C VAL A 498 -1.71 16.99 -7.16
N PHE A 499 -0.68 17.53 -7.81
CA PHE A 499 -0.47 18.97 -7.96
C PHE A 499 -1.42 19.48 -9.04
N ARG A 500 -2.50 20.15 -8.62
CA ARG A 500 -3.55 20.66 -9.52
C ARG A 500 -3.05 21.85 -10.34
N GLN A 501 -3.69 22.08 -11.50
CA GLN A 501 -3.37 23.16 -12.43
C GLN A 501 -3.49 24.58 -11.83
N ASP A 502 -4.29 24.75 -10.77
CA ASP A 502 -4.58 26.04 -10.12
C ASP A 502 -3.52 26.48 -9.07
N VAL A 503 -2.27 26.00 -9.16
CA VAL A 503 -1.23 26.41 -8.19
C VAL A 503 -0.91 27.90 -8.36
N ASN A 504 -0.92 28.65 -7.26
CA ASN A 504 -0.24 29.94 -7.19
C ASN A 504 1.24 29.73 -7.54
N ILE A 505 1.62 30.11 -8.76
CA ILE A 505 2.98 29.96 -9.28
C ILE A 505 3.94 30.65 -8.32
N SER A 506 4.79 29.85 -7.69
CA SER A 506 5.81 30.28 -6.75
C SER A 506 7.18 29.92 -7.32
N PRO A 507 8.24 30.69 -7.03
CA PRO A 507 9.58 30.34 -7.49
C PRO A 507 10.00 28.95 -6.99
N LEU A 508 10.42 28.08 -7.92
CA LEU A 508 10.96 26.77 -7.59
C LEU A 508 12.49 26.83 -7.65
N ILE A 509 13.17 26.47 -6.56
CA ILE A 509 14.63 26.49 -6.48
C ILE A 509 15.13 25.08 -6.26
N PHE A 510 15.74 24.49 -7.29
CA PHE A 510 16.32 23.16 -7.22
C PHE A 510 17.69 23.17 -6.52
N PRO A 511 18.08 22.08 -5.83
CA PRO A 511 19.44 21.93 -5.33
C PRO A 511 20.44 21.86 -6.49
N THR A 512 21.65 22.40 -6.29
CA THR A 512 22.75 22.26 -7.26
C THR A 512 23.64 21.09 -6.86
N SER A 513 23.99 20.22 -7.81
CA SER A 513 25.02 19.19 -7.63
C SER A 513 26.07 19.30 -8.72
N THR A 514 27.33 19.14 -8.33
CA THR A 514 28.47 19.07 -9.28
C THR A 514 28.68 17.66 -9.82
N LYS A 515 28.03 16.65 -9.24
CA LYS A 515 28.21 15.24 -9.59
C LYS A 515 26.89 14.46 -9.40
N PRO A 516 25.83 14.83 -10.14
CA PRO A 516 24.51 14.23 -9.95
C PRO A 516 24.56 12.71 -10.14
N ILE A 517 23.78 11.98 -9.35
CA ILE A 517 23.57 10.54 -9.53
C ILE A 517 22.63 10.31 -10.71
N VAL A 518 21.59 11.14 -10.84
CA VAL A 518 20.57 11.05 -11.89
C VAL A 518 20.44 12.37 -12.63
N SER A 519 20.40 12.31 -13.96
CA SER A 519 19.95 13.42 -14.81
C SER A 519 18.49 13.17 -15.21
N ILE A 520 17.57 13.98 -14.71
CA ILE A 520 16.15 13.92 -15.05
C ILE A 520 15.91 14.78 -16.28
N ILE A 521 15.54 14.14 -17.39
CA ILE A 521 15.23 14.79 -18.67
C ILE A 521 13.71 14.86 -18.81
N ILE A 522 13.20 16.07 -18.98
CA ILE A 522 11.78 16.34 -19.14
C ILE A 522 11.56 16.93 -20.53
N PRO A 523 11.05 16.16 -21.51
CA PRO A 523 10.64 16.70 -22.81
C PRO A 523 9.39 17.57 -22.63
N VAL A 524 9.43 18.77 -23.21
CA VAL A 524 8.35 19.76 -23.09
C VAL A 524 8.01 20.35 -24.45
N TYR A 525 6.70 20.43 -24.74
CA TYR A 525 6.14 21.23 -25.82
C TYR A 525 4.81 21.83 -25.36
N ASN A 526 4.84 23.12 -24.99
CA ASN A 526 3.75 23.82 -24.30
C ASN A 526 3.33 23.13 -22.97
N GLN A 527 2.09 23.37 -22.53
CA GLN A 527 1.48 22.84 -21.31
C GLN A 527 2.19 23.28 -20.02
N TRP A 528 2.52 24.57 -19.91
CA TRP A 528 3.22 25.17 -18.76
C TRP A 528 2.73 24.69 -17.39
N HIS A 529 1.41 24.64 -17.17
CA HIS A 529 0.85 24.22 -15.88
C HIS A 529 1.21 22.78 -15.49
N TYR A 530 1.27 21.86 -16.47
CA TYR A 530 1.71 20.49 -16.24
C TYR A 530 3.21 20.43 -15.97
N THR A 531 4.01 21.12 -16.78
CA THR A 531 5.46 21.22 -16.59
C THR A 531 5.80 21.77 -15.20
N TYR A 532 5.13 22.83 -14.75
CA TYR A 532 5.31 23.40 -13.41
C TYR A 532 4.89 22.41 -12.30
N ALA A 533 3.75 21.73 -12.45
CA ALA A 533 3.27 20.74 -11.49
C ALA A 533 4.23 19.54 -11.37
N CYS A 534 4.77 19.07 -12.51
CA CYS A 534 5.80 18.03 -12.56
C CYS A 534 7.05 18.46 -11.80
N LEU A 535 7.61 19.64 -12.10
CA LEU A 535 8.78 20.19 -11.40
C LEU A 535 8.53 20.37 -9.89
N ALA A 536 7.36 20.88 -9.50
CA ALA A 536 6.99 21.03 -8.11
C ALA A 536 6.93 19.67 -7.38
N SER A 537 6.37 18.64 -8.03
CA SER A 537 6.33 17.29 -7.46
C SER A 537 7.73 16.68 -7.28
N ILE A 538 8.64 16.89 -8.24
CA ILE A 538 10.04 16.44 -8.12
C ILE A 538 10.71 17.10 -6.91
N LEU A 539 10.59 18.42 -6.79
CA LEU A 539 11.23 19.17 -5.71
C LEU A 539 10.70 18.76 -4.33
N ARG A 540 9.40 18.45 -4.22
CA ARG A 540 8.77 18.05 -2.95
C ARG A 540 9.08 16.62 -2.54
N HIS A 541 9.17 15.69 -3.49
CA HIS A 541 9.24 14.25 -3.21
C HIS A 541 10.63 13.64 -3.40
N THR A 542 11.65 14.47 -3.65
CA THR A 542 13.02 14.01 -3.87
C THR A 542 13.96 14.61 -2.82
N ASP A 543 14.21 13.83 -1.76
CA ASP A 543 15.10 14.19 -0.66
C ASP A 543 16.34 13.28 -0.61
N GLY A 544 17.49 13.84 -0.20
CA GLY A 544 18.72 13.07 0.07
C GLY A 544 19.42 12.47 -1.15
N ILE A 545 18.98 12.81 -2.37
CA ILE A 545 19.56 12.33 -3.63
C ILE A 545 20.17 13.53 -4.37
N GLU A 546 21.39 13.37 -4.88
CA GLU A 546 21.97 14.34 -5.80
C GLU A 546 21.45 14.10 -7.22
N TYR A 547 20.71 15.05 -7.78
CA TYR A 547 20.16 14.98 -9.14
C TYR A 547 20.28 16.33 -9.86
N GLU A 548 20.14 16.30 -11.18
CA GLU A 548 19.95 17.50 -12.00
C GLU A 548 18.69 17.38 -12.85
N VAL A 549 18.09 18.51 -13.19
CA VAL A 549 16.91 18.57 -14.06
C VAL A 549 17.27 19.27 -15.36
N ILE A 550 16.97 18.62 -16.47
CA ILE A 550 17.17 19.07 -17.85
C ILE A 550 15.79 19.15 -18.51
N VAL A 551 15.32 20.37 -18.72
CA VAL A 551 14.09 20.64 -19.48
C VAL A 551 14.46 20.72 -20.95
N ALA A 552 14.02 19.73 -21.73
CA ALA A 552 14.21 19.65 -23.16
C ALA A 552 13.02 20.31 -23.85
N ASP A 553 13.12 21.61 -24.13
CA ASP A 553 12.01 22.39 -24.67
C ASP A 553 12.02 22.42 -26.20
N ASP A 554 11.02 21.77 -26.80
CA ASP A 554 10.87 21.56 -28.24
C ASP A 554 10.21 22.76 -28.95
N MET A 555 10.69 23.96 -28.65
CA MET A 555 10.17 25.23 -29.16
C MET A 555 8.73 25.54 -28.70
N SER A 556 8.49 25.45 -27.40
CA SER A 556 7.22 25.91 -26.79
C SER A 556 6.91 27.37 -27.11
N THR A 557 5.61 27.68 -27.15
CA THR A 557 5.05 29.01 -27.45
C THR A 557 4.24 29.61 -26.31
N ASP A 558 3.95 28.82 -25.26
CA ASP A 558 3.28 29.26 -24.05
C ASP A 558 4.28 29.75 -22.98
N ASP A 559 3.82 29.92 -21.74
CA ASP A 559 4.63 30.43 -20.63
C ASP A 559 5.90 29.61 -20.31
N THR A 560 6.01 28.38 -20.84
CA THR A 560 7.26 27.59 -20.81
C THR A 560 8.44 28.38 -21.36
N VAL A 561 8.21 29.32 -22.30
CA VAL A 561 9.28 30.19 -22.81
C VAL A 561 10.02 30.96 -21.72
N ASN A 562 9.31 31.26 -20.62
CA ASN A 562 9.75 32.04 -19.48
C ASN A 562 10.14 31.18 -18.27
N ILE A 563 10.29 29.86 -18.43
CA ILE A 563 10.57 28.93 -17.32
C ILE A 563 11.73 29.38 -16.41
N GLY A 564 12.80 29.94 -16.97
CA GLY A 564 13.96 30.40 -16.22
C GLY A 564 13.70 31.60 -15.29
N ALA A 565 12.58 32.31 -15.45
CA ALA A 565 12.16 33.36 -14.54
C ALA A 565 11.49 32.81 -13.27
N VAL A 566 10.94 31.60 -13.34
CA VAL A 566 10.15 30.97 -12.26
C VAL A 566 10.92 29.81 -11.61
N VAL A 567 11.76 29.11 -12.38
CA VAL A 567 12.47 27.91 -11.93
C VAL A 567 13.97 28.14 -12.02
N GLN A 568 14.66 28.01 -10.88
CA GLN A 568 16.11 28.23 -10.76
C GLN A 568 16.85 26.90 -10.61
N ASN A 569 18.14 26.91 -10.96
CA ASN A 569 19.06 25.77 -10.87
C ASN A 569 18.68 24.55 -11.73
N ILE A 570 18.02 24.79 -12.87
CA ILE A 570 17.75 23.77 -13.89
C ILE A 570 18.51 24.08 -15.18
N LYS A 571 18.71 23.08 -16.03
CA LYS A 571 19.22 23.25 -17.40
C LYS A 571 18.03 23.29 -18.36
N VAL A 572 17.97 24.28 -19.24
CA VAL A 572 16.97 24.35 -20.30
C VAL A 572 17.68 24.20 -21.64
N VAL A 573 17.36 23.14 -22.37
CA VAL A 573 17.89 22.85 -23.70
C VAL A 573 16.85 23.29 -24.71
N ARG A 574 17.15 24.36 -25.45
CA ARG A 574 16.34 24.91 -26.54
C ARG A 574 17.29 25.33 -27.65
N ASP A 575 17.29 24.62 -28.78
CA ASP A 575 18.28 24.78 -29.85
C ASP A 575 17.74 25.49 -31.11
N GLY A 576 16.50 26.00 -31.04
CA GLY A 576 15.87 26.73 -32.13
C GLY A 576 15.13 25.86 -33.15
N THR A 577 15.11 24.53 -32.98
CA THR A 577 14.46 23.59 -33.91
C THR A 577 13.38 22.78 -33.20
N ASN A 578 12.18 22.68 -33.79
CA ASN A 578 11.17 21.71 -33.32
C ASN A 578 11.51 20.34 -33.92
N ARG A 579 12.02 19.44 -33.06
CA ARG A 579 12.55 18.11 -33.40
C ARG A 579 11.52 16.99 -33.17
N GLY A 580 10.46 17.25 -32.42
CA GLY A 580 9.55 16.24 -31.93
C GLY A 580 10.13 15.47 -30.73
N PHE A 581 9.25 14.75 -30.03
CA PHE A 581 9.54 14.06 -28.76
C PHE A 581 10.85 13.24 -28.77
N LEU A 582 10.95 12.26 -29.68
CA LEU A 582 12.05 11.30 -29.70
C LEU A 582 13.41 11.97 -29.91
N LEU A 583 13.52 12.81 -30.95
CA LEU A 583 14.77 13.49 -31.30
C LEU A 583 15.17 14.54 -30.26
N ASN A 584 14.19 15.20 -29.63
CA ASN A 584 14.45 16.15 -28.55
C ASN A 584 14.99 15.44 -27.29
N CYS A 585 14.44 14.27 -26.93
CA CYS A 585 14.99 13.43 -25.86
C CYS A 585 16.44 13.02 -26.13
N ASN A 586 16.76 12.57 -27.34
CA ASN A 586 18.13 12.21 -27.73
C ASN A 586 19.10 13.39 -27.61
N ASN A 587 18.70 14.56 -28.12
CA ASN A 587 19.50 15.78 -28.04
C ASN A 587 19.75 16.22 -26.59
N ALA A 588 18.70 16.22 -25.75
CA ALA A 588 18.83 16.61 -24.35
C ALA A 588 19.70 15.65 -23.52
N ALA A 589 19.73 14.37 -23.89
CA ALA A 589 20.56 13.37 -23.23
C ALA A 589 22.07 13.62 -23.38
N GLU A 590 22.51 14.40 -24.37
CA GLU A 590 23.92 14.81 -24.51
C GLU A 590 24.39 15.74 -23.37
N TYR A 591 23.46 16.44 -22.72
CA TYR A 591 23.74 17.38 -21.63
C TYR A 591 23.69 16.74 -20.23
N ALA A 592 23.30 15.46 -20.17
CA ALA A 592 23.20 14.68 -18.94
C ALA A 592 24.58 14.26 -18.42
N THR A 593 24.85 14.57 -17.15
CA THR A 593 26.12 14.25 -16.47
C THR A 593 25.98 13.15 -15.40
N GLY A 594 24.74 12.73 -15.14
CA GLY A 594 24.40 11.70 -14.15
C GLY A 594 24.90 10.31 -14.51
N ARG A 595 25.05 9.46 -13.48
CA ARG A 595 25.31 8.02 -13.65
C ARG A 595 24.13 7.33 -14.34
N TYR A 596 22.92 7.78 -14.06
CA TYR A 596 21.68 7.33 -14.67
C TYR A 596 20.99 8.48 -15.40
N ILE A 597 20.32 8.17 -16.50
CA ILE A 597 19.44 9.09 -17.23
C ILE A 597 18.01 8.67 -16.93
N PHE A 598 17.18 9.62 -16.49
CA PHE A 598 15.77 9.40 -16.24
C PHE A 598 14.94 10.23 -17.22
N PHE A 599 14.14 9.60 -18.08
CA PHE A 599 13.17 10.29 -18.92
C PHE A 599 11.83 10.34 -18.20
N LEU A 600 11.31 11.55 -17.99
CA LEU A 600 10.05 11.81 -17.29
C LEU A 600 9.19 12.75 -18.12
N ASN A 601 7.98 12.33 -18.51
CA ASN A 601 7.07 13.21 -19.23
C ASN A 601 6.63 14.40 -18.39
N ASN A 602 6.36 15.54 -19.02
CA ASN A 602 5.94 16.76 -18.33
C ASN A 602 4.50 16.70 -17.75
N ASP A 603 3.66 15.79 -18.24
CA ASP A 603 2.31 15.50 -17.74
C ASP A 603 2.31 14.41 -16.65
N THR A 604 3.28 14.47 -15.73
CA THR A 604 3.42 13.53 -14.62
C THR A 604 3.54 14.23 -13.26
N ASN A 605 3.12 13.55 -12.18
CA ASN A 605 3.40 13.94 -10.80
C ASN A 605 4.03 12.75 -10.06
N VAL A 606 5.28 12.92 -9.64
CA VAL A 606 6.00 11.87 -8.89
C VAL A 606 5.53 11.84 -7.44
N GLN A 607 5.54 10.65 -6.82
CA GLN A 607 5.14 10.46 -5.42
C GLN A 607 6.36 10.27 -4.50
N ALA A 608 6.14 10.20 -3.19
CA ALA A 608 7.22 9.97 -2.22
C ALA A 608 8.03 8.69 -2.54
N ASN A 609 9.35 8.74 -2.35
CA ASN A 609 10.30 7.63 -2.58
C ASN A 609 10.42 7.14 -4.04
N TRP A 610 9.87 7.88 -5.01
CA TRP A 610 9.86 7.44 -6.41
C TRP A 610 11.27 7.21 -6.97
N LEU A 611 12.23 8.10 -6.68
CA LEU A 611 13.57 8.05 -7.27
C LEU A 611 14.53 7.15 -6.48
N SER A 612 14.51 7.21 -5.14
CA SER A 612 15.39 6.40 -4.28
C SER A 612 15.23 4.91 -4.56
N THR A 613 13.98 4.43 -4.63
CA THR A 613 13.67 3.02 -4.86
C THR A 613 14.14 2.50 -6.23
N LEU A 614 14.18 3.37 -7.23
CA LEU A 614 14.73 3.05 -8.55
C LEU A 614 16.26 3.02 -8.55
N ILE A 615 16.89 3.99 -7.88
CA ILE A 615 18.36 4.04 -7.70
C ILE A 615 18.84 2.79 -6.95
N ASP A 616 18.16 2.41 -5.87
CA ASP A 616 18.49 1.23 -5.09
C ASP A 616 18.35 -0.06 -5.91
N LEU A 617 17.27 -0.17 -6.70
CA LEU A 617 17.03 -1.33 -7.57
C LEU A 617 18.08 -1.44 -8.68
N ILE A 618 18.38 -0.38 -9.42
CA ILE A 618 19.40 -0.44 -10.47
C ILE A 618 20.82 -0.52 -9.89
N GLY A 619 21.03 0.03 -8.69
CA GLY A 619 22.33 0.08 -8.02
C GLY A 619 22.76 -1.25 -7.41
N ARG A 620 21.81 -2.08 -6.94
CA ARG A 620 22.09 -3.36 -6.26
C ARG A 620 22.50 -4.51 -7.20
N ASP A 621 22.17 -4.43 -8.49
CA ASP A 621 22.44 -5.48 -9.47
C ASP A 621 22.94 -4.87 -10.79
N GLU A 622 24.21 -5.11 -11.12
CA GLU A 622 24.84 -4.60 -12.34
C GLU A 622 24.22 -5.16 -13.62
N SER A 623 23.53 -6.30 -13.55
CA SER A 623 22.82 -6.88 -14.69
C SER A 623 21.54 -6.13 -15.05
N ILE A 624 21.04 -5.23 -14.19
CA ILE A 624 19.88 -4.38 -14.49
C ILE A 624 20.35 -3.17 -15.31
N GLY A 625 19.82 -3.02 -16.52
CA GLY A 625 20.16 -1.91 -17.43
C GLY A 625 19.13 -0.77 -17.40
N MET A 626 17.86 -1.12 -17.19
CA MET A 626 16.74 -0.19 -17.22
C MET A 626 15.72 -0.54 -16.11
N VAL A 627 15.18 0.49 -15.46
CA VAL A 627 14.13 0.38 -14.44
C VAL A 627 13.04 1.41 -14.68
N GLY A 628 11.85 1.20 -14.12
CA GLY A 628 10.80 2.21 -14.20
C GLY A 628 9.63 1.98 -13.26
N SER A 629 8.76 2.99 -13.22
CA SER A 629 7.79 3.21 -12.16
C SER A 629 6.46 2.49 -12.38
N LYS A 630 5.70 2.28 -11.31
CA LYS A 630 4.25 2.09 -11.35
C LYS A 630 3.58 3.36 -11.81
N LEU A 631 2.83 3.27 -12.89
CA LEU A 631 2.02 4.37 -13.39
C LEU A 631 0.58 4.23 -12.89
N VAL A 632 0.04 5.33 -12.37
CA VAL A 632 -1.36 5.42 -11.93
C VAL A 632 -2.03 6.63 -12.57
N TYR A 633 -3.34 6.53 -12.76
CA TYR A 633 -4.15 7.66 -13.18
C TYR A 633 -4.38 8.65 -12.04
N PRO A 634 -4.74 9.91 -12.33
CA PRO A 634 -5.08 10.90 -11.31
C PRO A 634 -6.27 10.50 -10.42
N ASP A 635 -7.13 9.59 -10.88
CA ASP A 635 -8.24 9.02 -10.11
C ASP A 635 -7.84 7.84 -9.21
N GLY A 636 -6.57 7.46 -9.24
CA GLY A 636 -5.98 6.39 -8.43
C GLY A 636 -6.07 5.00 -9.04
N ARG A 637 -6.65 4.81 -10.22
CA ARG A 637 -6.62 3.50 -10.90
C ARG A 637 -5.24 3.20 -11.48
N LEU A 638 -4.90 1.92 -11.58
CA LEU A 638 -3.64 1.49 -12.18
C LEU A 638 -3.62 1.82 -13.68
N GLN A 639 -2.52 2.39 -14.16
CA GLN A 639 -2.28 2.62 -15.58
C GLN A 639 -1.35 1.55 -16.15
N GLU A 640 -0.26 1.24 -15.43
CA GLU A 640 0.72 0.24 -15.84
C GLU A 640 1.52 -0.31 -14.65
N ALA A 641 1.61 -1.64 -14.57
CA ALA A 641 2.50 -2.37 -13.66
C ALA A 641 3.53 -3.21 -14.43
N GLY A 642 4.21 -2.55 -15.37
CA GLY A 642 5.04 -3.15 -16.41
C GLY A 642 4.28 -3.41 -17.72
N GLY A 643 4.99 -3.39 -18.83
CA GLY A 643 4.44 -3.68 -20.15
C GLY A 643 4.77 -5.10 -20.62
N ILE A 644 3.83 -5.73 -21.34
CA ILE A 644 3.99 -7.01 -22.03
C ILE A 644 4.02 -6.76 -23.54
N ILE A 645 4.97 -7.37 -24.26
CA ILE A 645 4.99 -7.38 -25.72
C ILE A 645 4.75 -8.81 -26.20
N TRP A 646 3.64 -8.99 -26.92
CA TRP A 646 3.26 -10.28 -27.48
C TRP A 646 4.03 -10.59 -28.76
N ASN A 647 3.97 -11.84 -29.22
CA ASN A 647 4.66 -12.30 -30.42
C ASN A 647 4.24 -11.57 -31.72
N ASP A 648 3.06 -10.97 -31.74
CA ASP A 648 2.53 -10.15 -32.84
C ASP A 648 2.92 -8.65 -32.69
N ALA A 649 3.82 -8.33 -31.75
CA ALA A 649 4.24 -6.99 -31.37
C ALA A 649 3.13 -6.07 -30.86
N SER A 650 1.99 -6.61 -30.43
CA SER A 650 1.04 -5.81 -29.65
C SER A 650 1.54 -5.60 -28.23
N GLY A 651 1.36 -4.39 -27.70
CA GLY A 651 1.68 -4.04 -26.32
C GLY A 651 0.48 -4.13 -25.41
N TRP A 652 0.71 -4.54 -24.17
CA TRP A 652 -0.29 -4.54 -23.10
C TRP A 652 0.31 -3.93 -21.84
N ASN A 653 -0.19 -2.75 -21.46
CA ASN A 653 0.06 -2.11 -20.17
C ASN A 653 -0.61 -2.95 -19.07
N PHE A 654 0.16 -3.80 -18.39
CA PHE A 654 -0.38 -4.81 -17.49
C PHE A 654 -1.10 -4.15 -16.29
N GLY A 655 -2.35 -4.55 -16.06
CA GLY A 655 -3.19 -4.01 -14.98
C GLY A 655 -3.90 -2.69 -15.27
N ARG A 656 -3.91 -2.21 -16.52
CA ARG A 656 -4.63 -0.98 -16.91
C ARG A 656 -6.10 -1.00 -16.44
N LEU A 657 -6.51 0.07 -15.75
CA LEU A 657 -7.81 0.31 -15.10
C LEU A 657 -8.14 -0.59 -13.89
N ASP A 658 -7.20 -1.43 -13.46
CA ASP A 658 -7.38 -2.31 -12.31
C ASP A 658 -7.03 -1.61 -10.98
N ASP A 659 -7.23 -2.31 -9.87
CA ASP A 659 -6.83 -1.85 -8.53
C ASP A 659 -5.30 -1.95 -8.36
N PRO A 660 -4.58 -0.82 -8.15
CA PRO A 660 -3.13 -0.82 -8.03
C PRO A 660 -2.58 -1.54 -6.79
N GLU A 661 -3.43 -1.90 -5.82
CA GLU A 661 -3.06 -2.57 -4.57
C GLU A 661 -3.11 -4.11 -4.66
N LEU A 662 -3.54 -4.68 -5.80
CA LEU A 662 -3.58 -6.13 -5.95
C LEU A 662 -2.17 -6.75 -5.94
N PRO A 663 -1.99 -7.95 -5.33
CA PRO A 663 -0.70 -8.62 -5.20
C PRO A 663 0.16 -8.67 -6.47
N GLN A 664 -0.46 -8.95 -7.61
CA GLN A 664 0.22 -9.13 -8.90
C GLN A 664 0.92 -7.87 -9.44
N PHE A 665 0.63 -6.70 -8.87
CA PHE A 665 1.17 -5.40 -9.26
C PHE A 665 2.15 -4.83 -8.25
N ASN A 666 2.42 -5.54 -7.15
CA ASN A 666 3.10 -4.98 -5.98
C ASN A 666 4.44 -5.65 -5.64
N TYR A 667 5.08 -6.35 -6.58
CA TYR A 667 6.44 -6.88 -6.41
C TYR A 667 7.38 -6.47 -7.55
N VAL A 668 8.68 -6.43 -7.26
CA VAL A 668 9.72 -6.12 -8.25
C VAL A 668 9.83 -7.27 -9.24
N LYS A 669 9.80 -6.99 -10.55
CA LYS A 669 9.82 -8.05 -11.57
C LYS A 669 10.45 -7.60 -12.88
N GLU A 670 10.95 -8.57 -13.64
CA GLU A 670 11.39 -8.36 -15.02
C GLU A 670 10.17 -8.17 -15.92
N VAL A 671 10.25 -7.25 -16.89
CA VAL A 671 9.15 -6.92 -17.81
C VAL A 671 9.65 -6.78 -19.24
N ASP A 672 8.75 -6.79 -20.23
CA ASP A 672 9.16 -6.66 -21.63
C ASP A 672 9.57 -5.24 -21.99
N TYR A 673 8.83 -4.27 -21.47
CA TYR A 673 9.08 -2.85 -21.61
C TYR A 673 8.46 -2.08 -20.45
N ILE A 674 8.76 -0.79 -20.41
CA ILE A 674 8.17 0.18 -19.51
C ILE A 674 7.79 1.38 -20.36
N SER A 675 6.59 1.93 -20.15
CA SER A 675 6.14 3.12 -20.87
C SER A 675 7.12 4.28 -20.70
N GLY A 676 7.44 4.98 -21.79
CA GLY A 676 8.37 6.12 -21.83
C GLY A 676 8.02 7.32 -20.92
N ALA A 677 6.89 7.26 -20.20
CA ALA A 677 6.46 8.28 -19.25
C ALA A 677 7.37 8.42 -18.03
N ALA A 678 8.01 7.33 -17.57
CA ALA A 678 8.84 7.31 -16.38
C ALA A 678 9.86 6.15 -16.41
N ILE A 679 10.97 6.34 -17.13
CA ILE A 679 12.01 5.31 -17.31
C ILE A 679 13.41 5.81 -16.91
N MET A 680 14.19 4.94 -16.27
CA MET A 680 15.58 5.22 -15.91
C MET A 680 16.52 4.18 -16.52
N ILE A 681 17.60 4.63 -17.14
CA ILE A 681 18.60 3.79 -17.79
C ILE A 681 20.02 4.17 -17.35
N ARG A 682 20.96 3.21 -17.35
CA ARG A 682 22.38 3.52 -17.17
C ARG A 682 22.88 4.43 -18.28
N ALA A 683 23.52 5.55 -17.92
CA ALA A 683 24.02 6.52 -18.91
C ALA A 683 25.07 5.89 -19.85
N GLU A 684 25.88 4.96 -19.36
CA GLU A 684 26.82 4.19 -20.19
C GLU A 684 26.09 3.30 -21.21
N LEU A 685 25.04 2.59 -20.78
CA LEU A 685 24.26 1.73 -21.65
C LEU A 685 23.51 2.55 -22.71
N TRP A 686 22.92 3.68 -22.32
CA TRP A 686 22.30 4.63 -23.25
C TRP A 686 23.26 5.05 -24.37
N ARG A 687 24.48 5.45 -24.03
CA ARG A 687 25.52 5.81 -25.00
C ARG A 687 25.94 4.65 -25.90
N ARG A 688 25.96 3.42 -25.38
CA ARG A 688 26.27 2.21 -26.16
C ARG A 688 25.16 1.85 -27.14
N ILE A 689 23.90 2.02 -26.74
CA ILE A 689 22.73 1.78 -27.60
C ILE A 689 22.65 2.87 -28.70
N GLY A 690 23.01 4.11 -28.37
CA GLY A 690 22.92 5.25 -29.29
C GLY A 690 21.65 6.08 -29.13
N GLY A 691 20.92 5.91 -28.03
CA GLY A 691 19.67 6.61 -27.72
C GLY A 691 18.41 5.93 -28.25
N PHE A 692 17.30 6.67 -28.31
CA PHE A 692 16.08 6.19 -28.96
C PHE A 692 16.30 6.05 -30.47
N ASP A 693 15.76 4.98 -31.04
CA ASP A 693 15.95 4.65 -32.44
C ASP A 693 15.12 5.56 -33.36
N GLU A 694 15.79 6.32 -34.22
CA GLU A 694 15.16 7.32 -35.09
C GLU A 694 14.16 6.72 -36.12
N ARG A 695 14.14 5.40 -36.30
CA ARG A 695 13.12 4.73 -37.13
C ARG A 695 11.69 5.00 -36.68
N TYR A 696 11.50 5.32 -35.40
CA TYR A 696 10.19 5.51 -34.78
C TYR A 696 9.77 6.99 -34.67
N VAL A 697 10.50 7.92 -35.29
CA VAL A 697 10.10 9.34 -35.33
C VAL A 697 8.68 9.50 -35.92
N PRO A 698 7.80 10.31 -35.30
CA PRO A 698 8.06 11.17 -34.13
C PRO A 698 7.88 10.49 -32.76
N ALA A 699 7.11 9.40 -32.66
CA ALA A 699 6.82 8.67 -31.41
C ALA A 699 6.14 7.31 -31.66
N TYR A 700 5.89 6.56 -30.58
CA TYR A 700 5.41 5.18 -30.48
C TYR A 700 6.41 4.10 -30.91
N PHE A 701 6.55 3.07 -30.06
CA PHE A 701 7.51 1.96 -30.11
C PHE A 701 8.96 2.28 -29.73
N GLU A 702 9.32 3.54 -29.48
CA GLU A 702 10.66 3.95 -29.05
C GLU A 702 11.06 3.38 -27.69
N ASP A 703 10.11 3.31 -26.75
CA ASP A 703 10.30 2.77 -25.40
C ASP A 703 10.40 1.24 -25.39
N SER A 704 9.52 0.59 -26.17
CA SER A 704 9.54 -0.84 -26.42
C SER A 704 10.83 -1.26 -27.10
N ASP A 705 11.29 -0.50 -28.09
CA ASP A 705 12.53 -0.76 -28.80
C ASP A 705 13.76 -0.61 -27.90
N LEU A 706 13.81 0.45 -27.10
CA LEU A 706 14.86 0.64 -26.11
C LEU A 706 14.92 -0.54 -25.14
N ALA A 707 13.77 -1.04 -24.67
CA ALA A 707 13.72 -2.20 -23.78
C ALA A 707 14.25 -3.48 -24.45
N PHE A 708 13.98 -3.69 -25.74
CA PHE A 708 14.53 -4.79 -26.50
C PHE A 708 16.04 -4.63 -26.72
N GLU A 709 16.54 -3.43 -27.02
CA GLU A 709 17.98 -3.17 -27.14
C GLU A 709 18.72 -3.40 -25.80
N VAL A 710 18.16 -2.95 -24.67
CA VAL A 710 18.72 -3.21 -23.33
C VAL A 710 18.90 -4.71 -23.11
N ARG A 711 17.88 -5.51 -23.44
CA ARG A 711 17.93 -6.98 -23.31
C ARG A 711 18.88 -7.63 -24.29
N LYS A 712 18.95 -7.16 -25.53
CA LYS A 712 19.92 -7.62 -26.53
C LYS A 712 21.37 -7.39 -26.08
N HIS A 713 21.61 -6.33 -25.31
CA HIS A 713 22.91 -6.05 -24.70
C HIS A 713 23.20 -6.87 -23.43
N GLY A 714 22.31 -7.81 -23.07
CA GLY A 714 22.48 -8.72 -21.93
C GLY A 714 22.01 -8.16 -20.59
N TYR A 715 21.29 -7.03 -20.60
CA TYR A 715 20.76 -6.39 -19.38
C TYR A 715 19.28 -6.69 -19.14
N LYS A 716 18.85 -6.59 -17.89
CA LYS A 716 17.45 -6.72 -17.47
C LYS A 716 16.71 -5.39 -17.55
N VAL A 717 15.40 -5.49 -17.77
CA VAL A 717 14.42 -4.40 -17.68
C VAL A 717 13.50 -4.70 -16.52
N MET A 718 13.46 -3.82 -15.51
CA MET A 718 12.77 -4.09 -14.25
C MET A 718 11.69 -3.08 -13.90
N TYR A 719 10.57 -3.59 -13.42
CA TYR A 719 9.49 -2.82 -12.84
C TYR A 719 9.68 -2.66 -11.31
N GLN A 720 9.53 -1.42 -10.80
CA GLN A 720 9.61 -1.10 -9.38
C GLN A 720 8.25 -0.55 -8.86
N PRO A 721 7.45 -1.36 -8.14
CA PRO A 721 6.11 -0.96 -7.69
C PRO A 721 6.10 0.14 -6.62
N GLN A 722 7.19 0.31 -5.85
CA GLN A 722 7.27 1.37 -4.84
C GLN A 722 7.57 2.75 -5.45
N SER A 723 8.07 2.78 -6.68
CA SER A 723 8.21 4.02 -7.43
C SER A 723 6.89 4.32 -8.11
N VAL A 724 6.09 5.22 -7.53
CA VAL A 724 4.76 5.56 -8.07
C VAL A 724 4.81 6.93 -8.75
N VAL A 725 4.29 6.98 -9.97
CA VAL A 725 4.15 8.21 -10.75
C VAL A 725 2.71 8.31 -11.25
N VAL A 726 2.06 9.44 -10.97
CA VAL A 726 0.77 9.78 -11.56
C VAL A 726 1.02 10.31 -12.95
N HIS A 727 0.33 9.78 -13.95
CA HIS A 727 0.47 10.24 -15.33
C HIS A 727 -0.92 10.52 -15.92
N PHE A 728 -1.08 11.71 -16.50
CA PHE A 728 -2.39 12.23 -16.85
C PHE A 728 -2.91 11.79 -18.24
N GLU A 729 -2.09 11.13 -19.07
CA GLU A 729 -2.37 10.50 -20.38
C GLU A 729 -3.30 11.27 -21.35
N GLY A 730 -2.79 11.64 -22.53
CA GLY A 730 -3.61 12.19 -23.63
C GLY A 730 -3.63 13.72 -23.72
N ILE A 731 -2.94 14.41 -22.81
CA ILE A 731 -2.73 15.88 -22.85
C ILE A 731 -1.67 16.27 -23.87
N SER A 732 -0.61 15.47 -23.98
CA SER A 732 0.51 15.74 -24.90
C SER A 732 0.23 15.29 -26.35
N HIS A 733 -0.73 14.39 -26.61
CA HIS A 733 -0.85 13.71 -27.92
C HIS A 733 -2.27 13.47 -28.50
N GLY A 734 -3.35 13.92 -27.85
CA GLY A 734 -4.72 13.79 -28.38
C GLY A 734 -5.29 12.36 -28.42
N THR A 735 -6.62 12.24 -28.49
CA THR A 735 -7.35 10.96 -28.34
C THR A 735 -7.81 10.32 -29.66
N ASP A 736 -7.66 10.99 -30.80
CA ASP A 736 -8.12 10.52 -32.10
C ASP A 736 -7.15 9.49 -32.73
N VAL A 737 -7.70 8.42 -33.29
CA VAL A 737 -6.96 7.32 -33.96
C VAL A 737 -7.06 7.42 -35.49
N GLY A 738 -7.95 8.27 -36.01
CA GLY A 738 -8.15 8.50 -37.44
C GLY A 738 -7.29 9.63 -38.02
N SER A 739 -6.74 10.49 -37.18
CA SER A 739 -5.82 11.57 -37.54
C SER A 739 -4.88 11.90 -36.36
N GLY A 740 -3.62 12.28 -36.63
CA GLY A 740 -2.63 12.65 -35.61
C GLY A 740 -1.56 11.59 -35.29
N ILE A 741 -0.80 11.82 -34.20
CA ILE A 741 0.43 11.08 -33.85
C ILE A 741 0.16 9.58 -33.60
N LYS A 742 -1.05 9.17 -33.21
CA LYS A 742 -1.43 7.75 -33.04
C LYS A 742 -1.45 6.92 -34.33
N SER A 743 -1.55 7.56 -35.50
CA SER A 743 -1.42 6.86 -36.80
C SER A 743 -0.04 6.21 -36.97
N TYR A 744 1.00 6.80 -36.39
CA TYR A 744 2.36 6.24 -36.39
C TYR A 744 2.45 4.93 -35.61
N GLN A 745 1.55 4.65 -34.66
CA GLN A 745 1.55 3.37 -33.94
C GLN A 745 1.41 2.18 -34.89
N VAL A 746 0.59 2.30 -35.94
CA VAL A 746 0.39 1.22 -36.93
C VAL A 746 1.60 1.07 -37.84
N GLU A 747 2.21 2.17 -38.27
CA GLU A 747 3.39 2.15 -39.13
C GLU A 747 4.63 1.67 -38.38
N ASN A 748 4.89 2.23 -37.21
CA ASN A 748 6.03 1.91 -36.35
C ASN A 748 5.95 0.48 -35.82
N LYS A 749 4.74 -0.07 -35.61
CA LYS A 749 4.57 -1.51 -35.33
C LYS A 749 5.20 -2.37 -36.42
N LYS A 750 5.03 -2.02 -37.70
CA LYS A 750 5.63 -2.79 -38.81
C LYS A 750 7.16 -2.74 -38.75
N LYS A 751 7.72 -1.55 -38.54
CA LYS A 751 9.17 -1.34 -38.39
C LYS A 751 9.73 -2.14 -37.22
N PHE A 752 9.01 -2.17 -36.09
CA PHE A 752 9.36 -2.93 -34.91
C PHE A 752 9.35 -4.44 -35.17
N VAL A 753 8.28 -4.94 -35.80
CA VAL A 753 8.17 -6.36 -36.21
C VAL A 753 9.31 -6.75 -37.14
N ASP A 754 9.66 -5.91 -38.11
CA ASP A 754 10.75 -6.19 -39.05
C ASP A 754 12.11 -6.22 -38.34
N LYS A 755 12.36 -5.30 -37.39
CA LYS A 755 13.61 -5.24 -36.62
C LYS A 755 13.76 -6.43 -35.67
N TRP A 756 12.71 -6.77 -34.93
CA TRP A 756 12.73 -7.72 -33.82
C TRP A 756 12.08 -9.07 -34.16
N LYS A 757 11.99 -9.42 -35.44
CA LYS A 757 11.29 -10.61 -35.92
C LYS A 757 11.72 -11.90 -35.21
N VAL A 758 13.01 -12.04 -34.92
CA VAL A 758 13.56 -13.26 -34.27
C VAL A 758 13.22 -13.29 -32.79
N GLU A 759 13.32 -12.16 -32.10
CA GLU A 759 13.03 -12.00 -30.69
C GLU A 759 11.54 -12.13 -30.40
N LEU A 760 10.68 -11.59 -31.28
CA LEU A 760 9.23 -11.69 -31.19
C LEU A 760 8.73 -13.15 -31.29
N GLN A 761 9.42 -14.01 -32.04
CA GLN A 761 9.09 -15.45 -32.08
C GLN A 761 9.27 -16.15 -30.74
N GLN A 762 10.06 -15.58 -29.82
CA GLN A 762 10.28 -16.15 -28.49
C GLN A 762 9.22 -15.68 -27.48
N GLN A 763 8.52 -14.58 -27.79
CA GLN A 763 7.45 -14.04 -26.97
C GLN A 763 6.21 -14.95 -26.98
N LEU A 764 5.33 -14.74 -26.00
CA LEU A 764 4.09 -15.51 -25.86
C LEU A 764 3.01 -14.99 -26.83
N GLU A 765 2.04 -15.85 -27.13
CA GLU A 765 0.86 -15.46 -27.90
C GLU A 765 0.01 -14.46 -27.13
N ASN A 766 -0.63 -13.56 -27.87
CA ASN A 766 -1.42 -12.47 -27.28
C ASN A 766 -2.48 -12.99 -26.30
N ALA A 767 -2.48 -12.42 -25.10
CA ALA A 767 -3.41 -12.70 -24.00
C ALA A 767 -3.38 -14.13 -23.47
N GLN A 768 -2.39 -14.93 -23.89
CA GLN A 768 -2.19 -16.28 -23.38
C GLN A 768 -1.04 -16.31 -22.39
N HIS A 769 -1.11 -17.25 -21.43
CA HIS A 769 -0.08 -17.45 -20.42
C HIS A 769 0.36 -16.17 -19.71
N VAL A 770 -0.60 -15.28 -19.40
CA VAL A 770 -0.37 -13.98 -18.77
C VAL A 770 0.44 -14.10 -17.47
N PHE A 771 0.27 -15.20 -16.73
CA PHE A 771 1.05 -15.51 -15.54
C PHE A 771 2.56 -15.49 -15.80
N HIS A 772 3.01 -16.04 -16.93
CA HIS A 772 4.41 -16.04 -17.35
C HIS A 772 4.83 -14.76 -18.08
N ALA A 773 3.91 -14.15 -18.81
CA ALA A 773 4.21 -12.97 -19.60
C ALA A 773 4.49 -11.74 -18.72
N ARG A 774 3.71 -11.54 -17.65
CA ARG A 774 3.73 -10.34 -16.79
C ARG A 774 5.02 -10.11 -16.00
N ASP A 775 5.83 -11.15 -15.83
CA ASP A 775 7.06 -11.16 -15.03
C ASP A 775 8.22 -11.89 -15.73
N ARG A 776 8.05 -12.20 -17.03
CA ARG A 776 8.99 -12.96 -17.88
C ARG A 776 9.43 -14.30 -17.29
N SER A 777 8.56 -14.98 -16.54
CA SER A 777 8.89 -16.24 -15.85
C SER A 777 8.83 -17.51 -16.70
N LYS A 778 8.50 -17.45 -18.00
CA LYS A 778 8.37 -18.63 -18.91
C LYS A 778 9.57 -19.62 -18.84
N GLY A 779 10.79 -19.12 -18.64
CA GLY A 779 12.00 -19.94 -18.57
C GLY A 779 12.36 -20.44 -17.16
N ARG A 780 11.71 -19.90 -16.13
CA ARG A 780 12.02 -20.09 -14.71
C ARG A 780 11.03 -21.07 -14.09
N LYS A 781 11.47 -21.78 -13.04
CA LYS A 781 10.56 -22.63 -12.27
C LYS A 781 9.75 -21.78 -11.30
N THR A 782 8.46 -22.02 -11.21
CA THR A 782 7.59 -21.34 -10.23
C THR A 782 7.44 -22.19 -8.98
N MET A 783 7.70 -21.56 -7.82
CA MET A 783 7.51 -22.15 -6.51
C MET A 783 6.34 -21.47 -5.78
N LEU A 784 5.34 -22.26 -5.39
CA LEU A 784 4.33 -21.83 -4.42
C LEU A 784 4.84 -22.14 -3.01
N PHE A 785 5.12 -21.10 -2.23
CA PHE A 785 5.64 -21.21 -0.87
C PHE A 785 4.53 -20.89 0.13
N ILE A 786 4.14 -21.85 0.97
CA ILE A 786 3.02 -21.70 1.92
C ILE A 786 3.54 -21.78 3.35
N ASP A 787 3.20 -20.77 4.17
CA ASP A 787 3.46 -20.75 5.61
C ASP A 787 2.28 -20.13 6.38
N HIS A 788 2.38 -20.08 7.71
CA HIS A 788 1.35 -19.55 8.59
C HIS A 788 1.04 -18.07 8.32
N TYR A 789 2.07 -17.24 8.15
CA TYR A 789 1.99 -15.80 7.89
C TYR A 789 3.28 -15.30 7.25
N VAL A 790 3.29 -14.05 6.75
CA VAL A 790 4.50 -13.41 6.20
C VAL A 790 5.61 -13.38 7.28
N PRO A 791 6.80 -13.97 7.05
CA PRO A 791 7.80 -14.19 8.08
C PRO A 791 8.33 -12.89 8.70
N ASN A 792 8.19 -12.78 10.02
CA ASN A 792 8.75 -11.69 10.82
C ASN A 792 10.19 -12.05 11.20
N MET A 793 11.14 -11.85 10.28
CA MET A 793 12.48 -12.46 10.36
C MET A 793 13.30 -12.07 11.62
N ASP A 794 12.94 -10.99 12.29
CA ASP A 794 13.56 -10.45 13.50
C ASP A 794 12.84 -10.84 14.81
N LYS A 795 11.67 -11.49 14.74
CA LYS A 795 10.85 -11.80 15.93
C LYS A 795 11.01 -13.23 16.43
N ASP A 796 11.20 -14.20 15.54
CA ASP A 796 11.34 -15.60 15.91
C ASP A 796 12.20 -16.42 14.92
N ALA A 797 12.77 -17.50 15.45
CA ALA A 797 13.65 -18.41 14.72
C ALA A 797 12.99 -19.07 13.50
N GLY A 798 11.70 -19.39 13.59
CA GLY A 798 10.96 -20.03 12.50
C GLY A 798 10.76 -19.07 11.32
N SER A 799 10.37 -17.84 11.61
CA SER A 799 10.28 -16.76 10.62
C SER A 799 11.62 -16.45 9.97
N ARG A 800 12.72 -16.41 10.75
CA ARG A 800 14.08 -16.23 10.22
C ARG A 800 14.46 -17.35 9.27
N THR A 801 14.17 -18.60 9.64
CA THR A 801 14.41 -19.78 8.78
C THR A 801 13.66 -19.63 7.45
N VAL A 802 12.34 -19.38 7.49
CA VAL A 802 11.51 -19.23 6.30
C VAL A 802 12.02 -18.11 5.39
N PHE A 803 12.36 -16.96 5.96
CA PHE A 803 12.93 -15.85 5.21
C PHE A 803 14.25 -16.21 4.51
N GLN A 804 15.17 -16.91 5.20
CA GLN A 804 16.44 -17.35 4.62
C GLN A 804 16.25 -18.36 3.48
N TYR A 805 15.27 -19.26 3.58
CA TYR A 805 14.95 -20.17 2.49
C TYR A 805 14.28 -19.45 1.30
N LEU A 806 13.43 -18.45 1.53
CA LEU A 806 12.92 -17.60 0.45
C LEU A 806 14.07 -16.89 -0.27
N GLN A 807 15.04 -16.33 0.47
CA GLN A 807 16.25 -15.74 -0.11
C GLN A 807 17.06 -16.78 -0.91
N LEU A 808 17.24 -18.00 -0.38
CA LEU A 808 17.93 -19.08 -1.07
C LEU A 808 17.26 -19.39 -2.41
N PHE A 809 15.94 -19.56 -2.43
CA PHE A 809 15.21 -19.91 -3.64
C PHE A 809 15.18 -18.76 -4.66
N CYS A 810 15.16 -17.50 -4.23
CA CYS A 810 15.39 -16.36 -5.12
C CYS A 810 16.79 -16.44 -5.77
N ASN A 811 17.83 -16.76 -4.99
CA ASN A 811 19.20 -16.92 -5.50
C ASN A 811 19.35 -18.12 -6.45
N MET A 812 18.46 -19.10 -6.36
CA MET A 812 18.35 -20.25 -7.27
C MET A 812 17.49 -19.97 -8.51
N ASP A 813 17.14 -18.70 -8.75
CA ASP A 813 16.35 -18.22 -9.90
C ASP A 813 14.90 -18.76 -9.99
N PHE A 814 14.31 -19.17 -8.86
CA PHE A 814 12.88 -19.50 -8.82
C PHE A 814 12.01 -18.24 -8.92
N ASN A 815 10.90 -18.34 -9.65
CA ASN A 815 9.78 -17.40 -9.52
C ASN A 815 8.96 -17.80 -8.28
N ILE A 816 8.86 -16.96 -7.26
CA ILE A 816 8.25 -17.34 -5.98
C ILE A 816 6.92 -16.62 -5.80
N VAL A 817 5.88 -17.40 -5.53
CA VAL A 817 4.59 -16.92 -5.01
C VAL A 817 4.47 -17.36 -3.57
N PHE A 818 4.39 -16.40 -2.64
CA PHE A 818 4.23 -16.66 -1.21
C PHE A 818 2.77 -16.55 -0.78
N LEU A 819 2.32 -17.51 0.03
CA LEU A 819 0.99 -17.56 0.61
C LEU A 819 1.07 -17.73 2.13
N GLY A 820 0.65 -16.70 2.87
CA GLY A 820 0.38 -16.79 4.30
C GLY A 820 -1.05 -17.25 4.57
N ASP A 821 -1.26 -18.25 5.44
CA ASP A 821 -2.60 -18.75 5.81
C ASP A 821 -3.52 -17.68 6.44
N ASN A 822 -2.94 -16.62 7.00
CA ASN A 822 -3.68 -15.47 7.49
C ASN A 822 -4.16 -14.52 6.37
N PHE A 823 -3.59 -14.59 5.15
CA PHE A 823 -3.85 -13.70 4.01
C PHE A 823 -3.66 -12.20 4.33
N TYR A 824 -2.81 -11.90 5.30
CA TYR A 824 -2.62 -10.55 5.80
C TYR A 824 -1.34 -9.91 5.25
N ARG A 825 -1.44 -8.64 4.85
CA ARG A 825 -0.31 -7.82 4.41
C ARG A 825 0.38 -7.24 5.64
N GLN A 826 1.35 -7.97 6.18
CA GLN A 826 2.10 -7.53 7.34
C GLN A 826 3.31 -6.69 6.94
N GLU A 827 3.28 -5.39 7.22
CA GLU A 827 4.39 -4.47 6.93
C GLU A 827 5.35 -4.35 8.14
N PRO A 828 6.65 -4.09 7.89
CA PRO A 828 7.31 -3.87 6.60
C PRO A 828 7.66 -5.18 5.84
N TYR A 829 7.42 -6.34 6.44
CA TYR A 829 7.89 -7.64 5.95
C TYR A 829 7.35 -8.03 4.58
N THR A 830 6.10 -7.66 4.28
CA THR A 830 5.50 -7.90 2.96
C THR A 830 6.22 -7.11 1.89
N SER A 831 6.45 -5.82 2.12
CA SER A 831 7.25 -4.97 1.24
C SER A 831 8.66 -5.53 1.04
N MET A 832 9.30 -6.06 2.09
CA MET A 832 10.62 -6.68 1.95
C MET A 832 10.62 -7.87 0.99
N LEU A 833 9.66 -8.80 1.11
CA LEU A 833 9.54 -9.93 0.19
C LEU A 833 9.25 -9.45 -1.25
N GLN A 834 8.36 -8.48 -1.39
CA GLN A 834 8.02 -7.89 -2.69
C GLN A 834 9.23 -7.22 -3.36
N GLN A 835 10.10 -6.56 -2.59
CA GLN A 835 11.35 -5.97 -3.10
C GLN A 835 12.41 -7.01 -3.48
N MET A 836 12.31 -8.23 -2.95
CA MET A 836 13.09 -9.40 -3.40
C MET A 836 12.52 -10.03 -4.69
N GLY A 837 11.38 -9.55 -5.17
CA GLY A 837 10.68 -10.05 -6.35
C GLY A 837 9.74 -11.23 -6.09
N ILE A 838 9.26 -11.37 -4.85
CA ILE A 838 8.30 -12.40 -4.46
C ILE A 838 6.88 -11.84 -4.52
N GLU A 839 5.98 -12.51 -5.23
CA GLU A 839 4.56 -12.19 -5.23
C GLU A 839 3.92 -12.69 -3.92
N VAL A 840 3.43 -11.79 -3.07
CA VAL A 840 2.78 -12.15 -1.80
C VAL A 840 1.27 -12.10 -1.94
N LEU A 841 0.60 -13.25 -1.85
CA LEU A 841 -0.86 -13.31 -1.91
C LEU A 841 -1.49 -12.86 -0.58
N TYR A 842 -2.27 -11.78 -0.62
CA TYR A 842 -2.99 -11.23 0.53
C TYR A 842 -4.39 -10.74 0.15
N GLY A 843 -5.17 -10.37 1.16
CA GLY A 843 -6.48 -9.75 1.01
C GLY A 843 -7.65 -10.73 1.02
N ASN A 844 -8.85 -10.15 1.15
CA ASN A 844 -10.09 -10.91 1.36
C ASN A 844 -10.48 -11.78 0.17
N TRP A 845 -10.13 -11.38 -1.05
CA TRP A 845 -10.42 -12.16 -2.25
C TRP A 845 -9.66 -13.49 -2.22
N HIS A 846 -8.34 -13.47 -2.04
CA HIS A 846 -7.52 -14.69 -1.93
C HIS A 846 -7.97 -15.58 -0.76
N ALA A 847 -8.27 -14.97 0.39
CA ALA A 847 -8.75 -15.72 1.56
C ALA A 847 -10.04 -16.52 1.30
N ARG A 848 -10.90 -16.06 0.39
CA ARG A 848 -12.17 -16.71 0.03
C ARG A 848 -12.05 -17.60 -1.20
N ASN A 849 -11.08 -17.33 -2.08
CA ASN A 849 -11.01 -17.90 -3.42
C ASN A 849 -9.67 -18.60 -3.71
N ILE A 850 -8.92 -19.04 -2.69
CA ILE A 850 -7.62 -19.70 -2.91
C ILE A 850 -7.72 -20.97 -3.78
N ASP A 851 -8.81 -21.73 -3.67
CA ASP A 851 -9.04 -22.92 -4.50
C ASP A 851 -9.21 -22.54 -5.98
N GLN A 852 -9.92 -21.43 -6.24
CA GLN A 852 -10.11 -20.89 -7.59
C GLN A 852 -8.80 -20.29 -8.14
N TRP A 853 -8.02 -19.61 -7.31
CA TRP A 853 -6.70 -19.12 -7.70
C TRP A 853 -5.75 -20.27 -8.07
N LEU A 854 -5.76 -21.36 -7.30
CA LEU A 854 -5.00 -22.58 -7.61
C LEU A 854 -5.51 -23.27 -8.87
N GLU A 855 -6.81 -23.27 -9.11
CA GLU A 855 -7.39 -23.81 -10.35
C GLU A 855 -6.92 -23.03 -11.59
N TRP A 856 -6.86 -21.70 -11.50
CA TRP A 856 -6.43 -20.84 -12.61
C TRP A 856 -4.92 -20.86 -12.87
N ASN A 857 -4.12 -20.95 -11.80
CA ASN A 857 -2.67 -20.78 -11.88
C ASN A 857 -1.86 -22.05 -11.60
N GLY A 858 -2.53 -23.13 -11.18
CA GLY A 858 -1.87 -24.36 -10.71
C GLY A 858 -1.05 -25.09 -11.75
N SER A 859 -1.34 -24.88 -13.04
CA SER A 859 -0.55 -25.40 -14.16
C SER A 859 0.82 -24.76 -14.29
N TYR A 860 1.02 -23.55 -13.75
CA TYR A 860 2.29 -22.82 -13.78
C TYR A 860 3.21 -23.16 -12.60
N ILE A 861 2.72 -23.91 -11.62
CA ILE A 861 3.44 -24.19 -10.37
C ILE A 861 4.21 -25.51 -10.52
N ASP A 862 5.55 -25.41 -10.56
CA ASP A 862 6.44 -26.57 -10.67
C ASP A 862 6.74 -27.22 -9.32
N VAL A 863 6.85 -26.40 -8.27
CA VAL A 863 7.19 -26.86 -6.92
C VAL A 863 6.26 -26.20 -5.90
N THR A 864 5.79 -26.96 -4.91
CA THR A 864 5.08 -26.39 -3.77
C THR A 864 5.82 -26.71 -2.49
N TYR A 865 6.19 -25.67 -1.74
CA TYR A 865 6.91 -25.77 -0.49
C TYR A 865 5.95 -25.47 0.67
N LEU A 866 5.56 -26.51 1.40
CA LEU A 866 4.61 -26.46 2.51
C LEU A 866 5.36 -26.42 3.84
N ASN A 867 5.10 -25.42 4.68
CA ASN A 867 5.68 -25.32 6.02
C ASN A 867 4.66 -25.66 7.09
N ARG A 868 5.14 -26.28 8.18
CA ARG A 868 4.43 -26.56 9.43
C ARG A 868 3.24 -27.52 9.27
N PRO A 869 3.09 -28.52 10.15
CA PRO A 869 2.09 -29.56 9.95
C PRO A 869 0.64 -29.02 9.92
N HIS A 870 0.29 -28.16 10.88
CA HIS A 870 -1.06 -27.61 11.03
C HIS A 870 -1.48 -26.64 9.91
N ILE A 871 -0.53 -26.10 9.13
CA ILE A 871 -0.80 -25.29 7.94
C ILE A 871 -0.85 -26.17 6.71
N SER A 872 0.19 -26.98 6.52
CA SER A 872 0.36 -27.87 5.36
C SER A 872 -0.87 -28.74 5.10
N ILE A 873 -1.48 -29.28 6.17
CA ILE A 873 -2.65 -30.16 6.05
C ILE A 873 -3.87 -29.47 5.42
N LYS A 874 -3.99 -28.14 5.52
CA LYS A 874 -5.10 -27.37 4.93
C LYS A 874 -4.98 -27.23 3.41
N TYR A 875 -3.75 -27.32 2.89
CA TYR A 875 -3.42 -27.00 1.50
C TYR A 875 -3.00 -28.22 0.68
N ILE A 876 -2.42 -29.25 1.29
CA ILE A 876 -1.80 -30.36 0.55
C ILE A 876 -2.76 -31.06 -0.42
N ASP A 877 -4.02 -31.28 -0.01
CA ASP A 877 -5.03 -31.90 -0.89
C ASP A 877 -5.43 -30.98 -2.04
N LYS A 878 -5.49 -29.67 -1.79
CA LYS A 878 -5.81 -28.67 -2.81
C LYS A 878 -4.68 -28.57 -3.82
N VAL A 879 -3.44 -28.52 -3.35
CA VAL A 879 -2.23 -28.49 -4.18
C VAL A 879 -2.18 -29.75 -5.05
N ARG A 880 -2.36 -30.94 -4.48
CA ARG A 880 -2.38 -32.19 -5.25
C ARG A 880 -3.54 -32.28 -6.23
N LYS A 881 -4.67 -31.62 -5.95
CA LYS A 881 -5.83 -31.57 -6.84
C LYS A 881 -5.63 -30.64 -8.03
N TYR A 882 -5.09 -29.44 -7.80
CA TYR A 882 -5.08 -28.35 -8.79
C TYR A 882 -3.72 -28.14 -9.47
N THR A 883 -2.65 -28.75 -8.96
CA THR A 883 -1.30 -28.60 -9.50
C THR A 883 -0.68 -29.97 -9.81
N LYS A 884 0.32 -29.98 -10.69
CA LYS A 884 1.21 -31.12 -10.89
C LYS A 884 2.55 -30.94 -10.18
N SER A 885 2.61 -30.02 -9.23
CA SER A 885 3.85 -29.60 -8.60
C SER A 885 4.49 -30.73 -7.79
N LYS A 886 5.81 -30.68 -7.71
CA LYS A 886 6.55 -31.47 -6.71
C LYS A 886 6.29 -30.85 -5.33
N VAL A 887 5.73 -31.63 -4.42
CA VAL A 887 5.35 -31.17 -3.08
C VAL A 887 6.44 -31.49 -2.08
N ILE A 888 7.04 -30.44 -1.55
CA ILE A 888 8.04 -30.48 -0.48
C ILE A 888 7.35 -30.08 0.82
N TYR A 889 7.51 -30.89 1.87
CA TYR A 889 6.98 -30.57 3.21
C TYR A 889 8.14 -30.31 4.18
N TYR A 890 8.16 -29.13 4.81
CA TYR A 890 9.11 -28.81 5.89
C TYR A 890 8.42 -28.84 7.26
N GLY A 891 8.79 -29.82 8.07
CA GLY A 891 8.13 -30.10 9.34
C GLY A 891 8.53 -29.19 10.51
N HIS A 892 9.68 -28.51 10.42
CA HIS A 892 10.37 -27.77 11.50
C HIS A 892 10.74 -28.61 12.74
N ASP A 893 9.86 -29.45 13.27
CA ASP A 893 10.13 -30.45 14.30
C ASP A 893 9.11 -31.60 14.20
N LEU A 894 9.41 -32.75 14.81
CA LEU A 894 8.47 -33.87 14.91
C LEU A 894 7.56 -33.66 16.12
N HIS A 895 6.33 -33.21 15.87
CA HIS A 895 5.41 -32.86 16.95
C HIS A 895 5.03 -34.08 17.79
N PHE A 896 4.76 -35.22 17.16
CA PHE A 896 4.42 -36.45 17.89
C PHE A 896 5.56 -36.90 18.81
N LEU A 897 6.81 -36.78 18.36
CA LEU A 897 7.98 -37.22 19.13
C LEU A 897 8.21 -36.28 20.31
N ARG A 898 8.07 -34.97 20.09
CA ARG A 898 8.19 -33.94 21.13
C ARG A 898 7.17 -34.16 22.25
N GLU A 899 5.90 -34.30 21.89
CA GLU A 899 4.84 -34.49 22.88
C GLU A 899 4.91 -35.85 23.58
N MET A 900 5.37 -36.91 22.89
CA MET A 900 5.59 -38.22 23.49
C MET A 900 6.71 -38.16 24.55
N ARG A 901 7.83 -37.52 24.27
CA ARG A 901 8.92 -37.33 25.24
C ARG A 901 8.47 -36.49 26.44
N GLU A 902 7.67 -35.45 26.23
CA GLU A 902 7.10 -34.67 27.33
C GLU A 902 6.12 -35.51 28.17
N TYR A 903 5.34 -36.39 27.54
CA TYR A 903 4.51 -37.37 28.25
C TYR A 903 5.35 -38.32 29.11
N GLU A 904 6.42 -38.90 28.56
CA GLU A 904 7.32 -39.81 29.30
C GLU A 904 7.93 -39.14 30.54
N LEU A 905 8.20 -37.83 30.47
CA LEU A 905 8.75 -37.05 31.58
C LEU A 905 7.69 -36.63 32.60
N THR A 906 6.51 -36.18 32.13
CA THR A 906 5.49 -35.54 32.99
C THR A 906 4.40 -36.50 33.47
N GLY A 907 4.22 -37.65 32.79
CA GLY A 907 3.12 -38.58 33.00
C GLY A 907 1.74 -38.04 32.58
N ASN A 908 1.67 -36.88 31.92
CA ASN A 908 0.40 -36.23 31.58
C ASN A 908 -0.32 -36.93 30.41
N SER A 909 -1.35 -37.72 30.71
CA SER A 909 -2.12 -38.47 29.72
C SER A 909 -2.74 -37.63 28.58
N ALA A 910 -2.94 -36.32 28.77
CA ALA A 910 -3.41 -35.44 27.70
C ALA A 910 -2.37 -35.27 26.57
N LEU A 911 -1.08 -35.36 26.88
CA LEU A 911 0.02 -35.31 25.91
C LEU A 911 0.11 -36.60 25.11
N LEU A 912 -0.16 -37.76 25.71
CA LEU A 912 -0.17 -39.04 24.99
C LEU A 912 -1.21 -39.05 23.85
N ARG A 913 -2.44 -38.61 24.15
CA ARG A 913 -3.49 -38.49 23.12
C ARG A 913 -3.12 -37.49 22.03
N SER A 914 -2.54 -36.35 22.44
CA SER A 914 -2.12 -35.28 21.53
C SER A 914 -0.97 -35.75 20.62
N ALA A 915 -0.03 -36.54 21.13
CA ALA A 915 1.04 -37.16 20.36
C ALA A 915 0.50 -38.16 19.30
N GLU A 916 -0.52 -38.96 19.63
CA GLU A 916 -1.19 -39.84 18.65
C GLU A 916 -1.91 -39.06 17.54
N GLU A 917 -2.56 -37.95 17.89
CA GLU A 917 -3.20 -37.03 16.94
C GLU A 917 -2.16 -36.42 15.98
N TRP A 918 -1.04 -35.91 16.51
CA TRP A 918 0.07 -35.40 15.69
C TRP A 918 0.67 -36.47 14.80
N LYS A 919 0.88 -37.69 15.33
CA LYS A 919 1.45 -38.79 14.55
C LYS A 919 0.58 -39.12 13.34
N THR A 920 -0.74 -39.07 13.51
CA THR A 920 -1.70 -39.30 12.43
C THR A 920 -1.59 -38.20 11.36
N LEU A 921 -1.58 -36.93 11.78
CA LEU A 921 -1.48 -35.78 10.89
C LEU A 921 -0.13 -35.75 10.15
N GLU A 922 0.98 -35.90 10.85
CA GLU A 922 2.32 -35.90 10.27
C GLU A 922 2.49 -37.09 9.29
N SER A 923 1.96 -38.27 9.63
CA SER A 923 1.94 -39.41 8.70
C SER A 923 1.16 -39.14 7.43
N GLU A 924 0.05 -38.39 7.50
CA GLU A 924 -0.73 -38.00 6.33
C GLU A 924 0.08 -37.07 5.41
N LEU A 925 0.79 -36.11 5.99
CA LEU A 925 1.67 -35.21 5.24
C LEU A 925 2.84 -35.95 4.58
N PHE A 926 3.45 -36.91 5.28
CA PHE A 926 4.49 -37.75 4.72
C PHE A 926 4.01 -38.54 3.51
N ASN A 927 2.81 -39.12 3.60
CA ASN A 927 2.24 -39.92 2.51
C ASN A 927 1.85 -39.07 1.29
N LYS A 928 1.54 -37.80 1.49
CA LYS A 928 1.07 -36.88 0.44
C LYS A 928 2.17 -35.97 -0.10
N SER A 929 3.37 -35.92 0.50
CA SER A 929 4.52 -35.16 0.02
C SER A 929 5.48 -36.04 -0.80
N ASP A 930 6.19 -35.43 -1.76
CA ASP A 930 7.22 -36.12 -2.55
C ASP A 930 8.54 -36.25 -1.78
N ILE A 931 8.79 -35.28 -0.89
CA ILE A 931 9.90 -35.30 0.06
C ILE A 931 9.57 -34.46 1.29
N SER A 932 10.06 -34.92 2.45
CA SER A 932 9.98 -34.19 3.72
C SER A 932 11.34 -33.68 4.19
N TYR A 933 11.41 -32.44 4.63
CA TYR A 933 12.60 -31.82 5.17
C TYR A 933 12.48 -31.58 6.67
N TYR A 934 13.57 -31.79 7.39
CA TYR A 934 13.68 -31.56 8.85
C TYR A 934 15.04 -30.96 9.23
N PRO A 935 15.15 -30.23 10.35
CA PRO A 935 16.38 -29.54 10.72
C PRO A 935 17.60 -30.42 11.03
N SER A 936 17.38 -31.67 11.48
CA SER A 936 18.47 -32.52 11.95
C SER A 936 18.30 -33.97 11.54
N GLN A 937 19.40 -34.73 11.64
CA GLN A 937 19.40 -36.16 11.35
C GLN A 937 18.60 -36.97 12.38
N VAL A 938 18.47 -36.46 13.61
CA VAL A 938 17.73 -37.14 14.67
C VAL A 938 16.28 -37.35 14.26
N GLU A 939 15.63 -36.31 13.69
CA GLU A 939 14.27 -36.46 13.18
C GLU A 939 14.22 -37.43 11.99
N ILE A 940 15.21 -37.38 11.09
CA ILE A 940 15.26 -38.24 9.91
C ILE A 940 15.41 -39.71 10.28
N ASP A 941 16.23 -40.03 11.28
CA ASP A 941 16.42 -41.41 11.72
C ASP A 941 15.15 -41.96 12.37
N GLU A 942 14.45 -41.14 13.16
CA GLU A 942 13.15 -41.50 13.73
C GLU A 942 12.08 -41.71 12.63
N ILE A 943 12.02 -40.83 11.63
CA ILE A 943 11.11 -40.99 10.47
C ILE A 943 11.42 -42.28 9.72
N LYS A 944 12.70 -42.59 9.47
CA LYS A 944 13.10 -43.82 8.78
C LYS A 944 12.72 -45.08 9.57
N GLN A 945 12.82 -45.03 10.90
CA GLN A 945 12.44 -46.13 11.76
C GLN A 945 10.93 -46.37 11.76
N LEU A 946 10.13 -45.31 11.91
CA LEU A 946 8.67 -45.41 12.02
C LEU A 946 7.96 -45.50 10.65
N PHE A 947 8.53 -44.88 9.62
CA PHE A 947 7.95 -44.70 8.30
C PHE A 947 9.00 -44.97 7.19
N PRO A 948 9.47 -46.22 7.02
CA PRO A 948 10.62 -46.55 6.16
C PRO A 948 10.47 -46.23 4.66
N LYS A 949 9.23 -45.98 4.19
CA LYS A 949 8.94 -45.61 2.80
C LYS A 949 9.00 -44.10 2.55
N VAL A 950 9.03 -43.29 3.60
CA VAL A 950 9.01 -41.83 3.49
C VAL A 950 10.38 -41.33 3.06
N ARG A 951 10.41 -40.52 2.00
CA ARG A 951 11.62 -39.80 1.60
C ARG A 951 11.78 -38.58 2.50
N ALA A 952 12.79 -38.58 3.35
CA ALA A 952 13.08 -37.44 4.22
C ALA A 952 14.57 -37.08 4.23
N ARG A 953 14.89 -35.79 4.32
CA ARG A 953 16.26 -35.25 4.33
C ARG A 953 16.46 -34.21 5.43
N ALA A 954 17.63 -34.26 6.07
CA ALA A 954 18.06 -33.24 7.02
C ALA A 954 18.58 -32.02 6.24
N ILE A 955 18.03 -30.85 6.52
CA ILE A 955 18.49 -29.56 5.99
C ILE A 955 18.72 -28.62 7.18
N PRO A 956 19.71 -27.72 7.15
CA PRO A 956 19.96 -26.83 8.28
C PRO A 956 18.82 -25.81 8.41
N ALA A 957 18.46 -25.47 9.65
CA ALA A 957 17.46 -24.43 9.92
C ALA A 957 17.99 -23.02 9.57
N TYR A 958 19.30 -22.80 9.63
CA TYR A 958 19.91 -21.50 9.35
C TYR A 958 20.91 -21.60 8.21
N ILE A 959 20.89 -20.59 7.35
CA ILE A 959 21.76 -20.48 6.19
C ILE A 959 22.61 -19.22 6.33
N TYR A 960 23.92 -19.37 6.11
CA TYR A 960 24.89 -18.29 6.13
C TYR A 960 25.50 -18.07 4.74
N ASP A 961 25.79 -16.81 4.40
CA ASP A 961 26.17 -16.38 3.04
C ASP A 961 27.55 -16.88 2.56
N SER A 962 28.45 -17.20 3.49
CA SER A 962 29.84 -17.65 3.26
C SER A 962 30.61 -16.93 2.13
N THR A 963 31.34 -15.88 2.51
CA THR A 963 32.70 -15.52 2.02
C THR A 963 33.28 -14.39 2.88
N LYS A 964 33.04 -14.37 4.21
CA LYS A 964 33.82 -13.48 5.07
C LYS A 964 35.28 -13.92 4.95
N LYS A 965 36.14 -13.05 4.37
CA LYS A 965 37.59 -13.24 4.48
C LYS A 965 37.90 -13.38 5.96
N MET A 966 38.61 -14.44 6.32
CA MET A 966 39.08 -14.62 7.68
C MET A 966 40.13 -13.55 7.95
N ASP A 967 39.74 -12.49 8.64
CA ASP A 967 40.72 -11.69 9.35
C ASP A 967 41.30 -12.55 10.46
N LYS A 968 42.62 -12.50 10.64
CA LYS A 968 43.29 -13.23 11.71
C LYS A 968 42.75 -12.69 13.04
N VAL A 969 42.02 -13.52 13.79
CA VAL A 969 41.41 -13.11 15.05
C VAL A 969 42.49 -13.03 16.12
N ASP A 970 42.82 -11.81 16.56
CA ASP A 970 43.69 -11.60 17.71
C ASP A 970 42.87 -11.73 19.01
N PHE A 971 42.95 -12.90 19.65
CA PHE A 971 42.28 -13.17 20.92
C PHE A 971 42.83 -12.35 22.09
N GLY A 972 44.01 -11.74 21.95
CA GLY A 972 44.55 -10.81 22.95
C GLY A 972 43.74 -9.52 23.08
N LEU A 973 43.08 -9.09 22.00
CA LEU A 973 42.21 -7.90 21.98
C LEU A 973 40.78 -8.17 22.45
N LYS A 974 40.35 -9.44 22.45
CA LYS A 974 39.04 -9.88 22.93
C LYS A 974 39.06 -10.08 24.44
N LYS A 975 37.96 -9.79 25.14
CA LYS A 975 37.80 -10.02 26.59
C LYS A 975 36.38 -10.50 26.90
N ASP A 976 36.14 -11.02 28.09
CA ASP A 976 34.82 -11.38 28.62
C ASP A 976 34.17 -12.63 27.98
N LEU A 977 33.11 -13.07 28.64
CA LEU A 977 32.22 -14.17 28.25
C LEU A 977 30.92 -13.62 27.67
N LEU A 978 30.32 -14.34 26.72
CA LEU A 978 29.04 -13.98 26.11
C LEU A 978 28.04 -15.13 26.19
N PHE A 979 26.83 -14.83 26.64
CA PHE A 979 25.65 -15.68 26.48
C PHE A 979 24.61 -14.97 25.60
N VAL A 980 24.12 -15.68 24.58
CA VAL A 980 23.05 -15.18 23.69
C VAL A 980 21.84 -16.11 23.77
N GLY A 981 20.66 -15.54 24.03
CA GLY A 981 19.41 -16.30 23.97
C GLY A 981 18.16 -15.52 24.39
N GLY A 982 17.10 -15.61 23.59
CA GLY A 982 15.79 -15.04 23.94
C GLY A 982 15.16 -15.74 25.14
N PHE A 983 14.65 -14.97 26.09
CA PHE A 983 14.16 -15.50 27.37
C PHE A 983 12.68 -15.93 27.37
N GLY A 984 12.02 -15.87 26.21
CA GLY A 984 10.76 -16.60 25.99
C GLY A 984 10.93 -18.12 26.02
N HIS A 985 12.16 -18.62 25.85
CA HIS A 985 12.50 -20.03 25.93
C HIS A 985 13.06 -20.37 27.33
N LYS A 986 12.26 -21.06 28.15
CA LYS A 986 12.58 -21.39 29.56
C LYS A 986 13.97 -22.03 29.79
N PRO A 987 14.50 -22.91 28.90
CA PRO A 987 15.88 -23.40 29.03
C PRO A 987 16.96 -22.32 29.08
N ASN A 988 16.75 -21.15 28.47
CA ASN A 988 17.74 -20.07 28.52
C ASN A 988 17.77 -19.38 29.91
N VAL A 989 16.61 -19.23 30.55
CA VAL A 989 16.50 -18.72 31.94
C VAL A 989 17.26 -19.65 32.89
N ASP A 990 17.00 -20.95 32.76
CA ASP A 990 17.67 -21.98 33.56
C ASP A 990 19.19 -21.99 33.38
N ALA A 991 19.64 -21.91 32.13
CA ALA A 991 21.06 -21.92 31.78
C ALA A 991 21.82 -20.73 32.37
N VAL A 992 21.26 -19.51 32.27
CA VAL A 992 21.89 -18.31 32.84
C VAL A 992 21.91 -18.41 34.36
N LEU A 993 20.78 -18.75 35.00
CA LEU A 993 20.71 -18.86 36.46
C LEU A 993 21.70 -19.91 37.00
N TRP A 994 21.75 -21.09 36.36
CA TRP A 994 22.69 -22.15 36.73
C TRP A 994 24.14 -21.69 36.56
N PHE A 995 24.48 -21.12 35.41
CA PHE A 995 25.84 -20.64 35.15
C PHE A 995 26.26 -19.56 36.14
N THR A 996 25.41 -18.57 36.40
CA THR A 996 25.74 -17.47 37.33
C THR A 996 25.85 -17.92 38.79
N LYS A 997 25.11 -18.96 39.19
CA LYS A 997 25.10 -19.44 40.58
C LYS A 997 26.16 -20.49 40.86
N GLU A 998 26.44 -21.37 39.91
CA GLU A 998 27.27 -22.56 40.14
C GLU A 998 28.60 -22.56 39.38
N VAL A 999 28.77 -21.75 38.33
CA VAL A 999 29.97 -21.77 37.46
C VAL A 999 30.75 -20.47 37.52
N LEU A 1000 30.07 -19.33 37.33
CA LEU A 1000 30.69 -18.00 37.29
C LEU A 1000 31.46 -17.62 38.57
N PRO A 1001 31.02 -17.97 39.80
CA PRO A 1001 31.77 -17.61 41.01
C PRO A 1001 33.21 -18.13 41.01
N THR A 1002 33.42 -19.38 40.57
CA THR A 1002 34.77 -19.97 40.46
C THR A 1002 35.61 -19.28 39.37
N ILE A 1003 34.99 -18.85 38.27
CA ILE A 1003 35.70 -18.12 37.19
C ILE A 1003 36.13 -16.73 37.68
N VAL A 1004 35.26 -16.01 38.40
CA VAL A 1004 35.53 -14.66 38.91
C VAL A 1004 36.53 -14.68 40.07
N GLU A 1005 36.53 -15.76 40.88
CA GLU A 1005 37.53 -15.96 41.94
C GLU A 1005 38.95 -16.13 41.36
N GLU A 1006 39.09 -16.88 40.27
CA GLU A 1006 40.39 -17.08 39.59
C GLU A 1006 40.79 -15.84 38.76
N ASN A 1007 39.83 -15.17 38.10
CA ASN A 1007 40.07 -13.99 37.28
C ASN A 1007 38.95 -12.94 37.44
N PRO A 1008 39.14 -11.95 38.35
CA PRO A 1008 38.12 -10.94 38.67
C PRO A 1008 37.78 -9.99 37.52
N GLU A 1009 38.63 -9.88 36.51
CA GLU A 1009 38.45 -9.00 35.36
C GLU A 1009 37.46 -9.57 34.34
N ILE A 1010 37.16 -10.88 34.38
CA ILE A 1010 36.24 -11.53 33.44
C ILE A 1010 34.81 -11.13 33.76
N LYS A 1011 34.12 -10.55 32.77
CA LYS A 1011 32.69 -10.25 32.87
C LYS A 1011 31.87 -11.21 32.01
N LEU A 1012 30.62 -11.43 32.43
CA LEU A 1012 29.62 -12.13 31.62
C LEU A 1012 28.66 -11.11 31.00
N HIS A 1013 28.54 -11.12 29.67
CA HIS A 1013 27.52 -10.38 28.94
C HIS A 1013 26.36 -11.31 28.59
N VAL A 1014 25.15 -10.96 29.02
CA VAL A 1014 23.91 -11.70 28.76
C VAL A 1014 23.04 -10.89 27.81
N VAL A 1015 22.83 -11.41 26.61
CA VAL A 1015 22.15 -10.73 25.50
C VAL A 1015 20.93 -11.55 25.07
N GLY A 1016 19.76 -10.91 24.97
CA GLY A 1016 18.53 -11.58 24.56
C GLY A 1016 17.25 -10.82 24.93
N SER A 1017 16.21 -10.97 24.10
CA SER A 1017 14.92 -10.33 24.30
C SER A 1017 14.15 -10.87 25.51
N ASN A 1018 13.35 -9.98 26.12
CA ASN A 1018 12.40 -10.26 27.21
C ASN A 1018 12.98 -10.97 28.45
N PRO A 1019 14.13 -10.54 29.02
CA PRO A 1019 14.66 -11.16 30.23
C PRO A 1019 13.65 -11.03 31.39
N PRO A 1020 13.32 -12.11 32.12
CA PRO A 1020 12.47 -12.04 33.30
C PRO A 1020 13.19 -11.30 34.42
N ASP A 1021 12.44 -10.84 35.42
CA ASP A 1021 13.00 -10.03 36.52
C ASP A 1021 14.09 -10.76 37.29
N GLU A 1022 14.00 -12.09 37.42
CA GLU A 1022 15.03 -12.94 38.01
C GLU A 1022 16.38 -12.84 37.27
N ILE A 1023 16.39 -12.64 35.95
CA ILE A 1023 17.61 -12.44 35.15
C ILE A 1023 18.09 -11.00 35.24
N LYS A 1024 17.18 -10.01 35.20
CA LYS A 1024 17.52 -8.60 35.35
C LYS A 1024 18.21 -8.31 36.69
N GLN A 1025 17.79 -8.99 37.75
CA GLN A 1025 18.36 -8.88 39.10
C GLN A 1025 19.80 -9.42 39.20
N LEU A 1026 20.31 -10.15 38.20
CA LEU A 1026 21.69 -10.63 38.16
C LEU A 1026 22.71 -9.54 37.78
N GLN A 1027 22.24 -8.35 37.36
CA GLN A 1027 23.10 -7.22 37.01
C GLN A 1027 24.08 -6.88 38.14
N SER A 1028 25.38 -6.92 37.85
CA SER A 1028 26.47 -6.70 38.82
C SER A 1028 27.76 -6.26 38.13
N PRO A 1029 28.84 -5.87 38.83
CA PRO A 1029 30.12 -5.52 38.19
C PRO A 1029 30.70 -6.61 37.29
N SER A 1030 30.41 -7.88 37.58
CA SER A 1030 30.85 -9.06 36.81
C SER A 1030 29.80 -9.59 35.83
N ILE A 1031 28.57 -9.05 35.82
CA ILE A 1031 27.47 -9.50 34.94
C ILE A 1031 26.76 -8.29 34.32
N SER A 1032 26.78 -8.20 33.00
CA SER A 1032 26.04 -7.21 32.22
C SER A 1032 24.83 -7.86 31.53
N ILE A 1033 23.63 -7.33 31.80
CA ILE A 1033 22.37 -7.74 31.15
C ILE A 1033 21.99 -6.69 30.12
N ALA A 1034 22.22 -6.98 28.84
CA ALA A 1034 21.95 -6.04 27.75
C ALA A 1034 20.48 -6.01 27.33
N GLY A 1035 19.75 -7.13 27.51
CA GLY A 1035 18.40 -7.28 26.98
C GLY A 1035 18.37 -7.44 25.46
N TYR A 1036 17.33 -6.89 24.81
CA TYR A 1036 17.23 -6.87 23.35
C TYR A 1036 18.27 -5.91 22.75
N VAL A 1037 18.95 -6.35 21.70
CA VAL A 1037 19.95 -5.56 20.96
C VAL A 1037 19.72 -5.76 19.46
N THR A 1038 20.19 -4.82 18.63
CA THR A 1038 20.15 -4.98 17.17
C THR A 1038 21.19 -6.01 16.69
N ASP A 1039 21.05 -6.50 15.46
CA ASP A 1039 22.01 -7.44 14.87
C ASP A 1039 23.43 -6.83 14.78
N GLU A 1040 23.56 -5.52 14.53
CA GLU A 1040 24.85 -4.83 14.52
C GLU A 1040 25.49 -4.80 15.92
N GLN A 1041 24.68 -4.52 16.94
CA GLN A 1041 25.12 -4.55 18.33
C GLN A 1041 25.51 -5.98 18.74
N LEU A 1042 24.71 -6.99 18.37
CA LEU A 1042 25.03 -8.39 18.62
C LEU A 1042 26.33 -8.81 17.94
N ALA A 1043 26.57 -8.36 16.70
CA ALA A 1043 27.83 -8.59 16.00
C ALA A 1043 29.03 -7.93 16.70
N GLU A 1044 28.84 -6.78 17.37
CA GLU A 1044 29.86 -6.16 18.23
C GLU A 1044 30.16 -7.04 19.46
N TYR A 1045 29.13 -7.60 20.11
CA TYR A 1045 29.33 -8.55 21.21
C TYR A 1045 30.15 -9.77 20.77
N TYR A 1046 29.84 -10.38 19.62
CA TYR A 1046 30.64 -11.47 19.08
C TYR A 1046 32.08 -11.04 18.72
N ARG A 1047 32.28 -9.80 18.27
CA ARG A 1047 33.61 -9.26 17.97
C ARG A 1047 34.45 -9.00 19.22
N ARG A 1048 33.88 -8.47 20.29
CA ARG A 1048 34.61 -8.13 21.52
C ARG A 1048 34.78 -9.31 22.49
N CYS A 1049 33.79 -10.20 22.57
CA CYS A 1049 33.78 -11.28 23.55
C CYS A 1049 34.76 -12.40 23.17
N ARG A 1050 35.48 -12.93 24.17
CA ARG A 1050 36.54 -13.93 23.95
C ARG A 1050 35.97 -15.34 23.84
N ILE A 1051 35.02 -15.71 24.69
CA ILE A 1051 34.38 -17.03 24.71
C ILE A 1051 32.87 -16.88 24.76
N VAL A 1052 32.16 -17.67 23.95
CA VAL A 1052 30.70 -17.82 24.03
C VAL A 1052 30.37 -19.04 24.88
N ILE A 1053 29.45 -18.88 25.83
CA ILE A 1053 28.98 -19.96 26.68
C ILE A 1053 27.55 -20.40 26.30
N VAL A 1054 27.34 -21.71 26.24
CA VAL A 1054 26.00 -22.29 26.01
C VAL A 1054 25.72 -23.38 27.06
N PRO A 1055 25.41 -23.00 28.31
CA PRO A 1055 25.27 -23.93 29.44
C PRO A 1055 23.85 -24.51 29.56
N LEU A 1056 23.29 -25.05 28.49
CA LEU A 1056 21.92 -25.58 28.49
C LEU A 1056 21.84 -26.92 29.23
N ARG A 1057 20.94 -27.05 30.22
CA ARG A 1057 20.78 -28.34 30.93
C ARG A 1057 19.73 -29.25 30.29
N TYR A 1058 18.75 -28.68 29.59
CA TYR A 1058 17.69 -29.39 28.87
C TYR A 1058 17.29 -28.61 27.60
N GLY A 1059 16.70 -29.30 26.62
CA GLY A 1059 16.33 -28.78 25.31
C GLY A 1059 16.35 -29.88 24.24
N ALA A 1060 15.91 -29.57 23.02
CA ALA A 1060 15.93 -30.48 21.87
C ALA A 1060 16.25 -29.71 20.57
N GLY A 1061 16.67 -30.41 19.51
CA GLY A 1061 16.93 -29.85 18.17
C GLY A 1061 18.27 -29.10 18.03
N VAL A 1062 18.58 -28.56 16.85
CA VAL A 1062 19.82 -27.79 16.62
C VAL A 1062 19.71 -26.38 17.22
N LYS A 1063 20.68 -25.97 18.04
CA LYS A 1063 20.64 -24.67 18.74
C LYS A 1063 21.26 -23.60 17.86
N GLY A 1064 20.42 -22.74 17.28
CA GLY A 1064 20.85 -21.64 16.40
C GLY A 1064 21.96 -20.76 16.97
N LYS A 1065 21.96 -20.50 18.29
CA LYS A 1065 23.01 -19.73 18.98
C LYS A 1065 24.41 -20.36 18.93
N VAL A 1066 24.50 -21.69 18.86
CA VAL A 1066 25.79 -22.38 18.73
C VAL A 1066 26.32 -22.18 17.32
N VAL A 1067 25.49 -22.38 16.31
CA VAL A 1067 25.87 -22.19 14.90
C VAL A 1067 26.18 -20.71 14.61
N GLU A 1068 25.43 -19.77 15.19
CA GLU A 1068 25.69 -18.33 15.06
C GLU A 1068 27.03 -17.92 15.71
N ALA A 1069 27.36 -18.48 16.87
CA ALA A 1069 28.66 -18.26 17.49
C ALA A 1069 29.80 -18.86 16.65
N MET A 1070 29.60 -20.06 16.08
CA MET A 1070 30.57 -20.67 15.16
C MET A 1070 30.79 -19.83 13.90
N PHE A 1071 29.71 -19.27 13.33
CA PHE A 1071 29.76 -18.41 12.16
C PHE A 1071 30.56 -17.13 12.43
N ASN A 1072 30.48 -16.59 13.64
CA ASN A 1072 31.27 -15.44 14.07
C ASN A 1072 32.70 -15.81 14.53
N GLY A 1073 33.10 -17.07 14.41
CA GLY A 1073 34.43 -17.54 14.80
C GLY A 1073 34.67 -17.47 16.31
N CYS A 1074 33.63 -17.48 17.13
CA CYS A 1074 33.76 -17.46 18.57
C CYS A 1074 34.08 -18.87 19.09
N PRO A 1075 35.10 -19.04 19.95
CA PRO A 1075 35.27 -20.25 20.73
C PRO A 1075 34.07 -20.49 21.64
N ILE A 1076 33.59 -21.73 21.71
CA ILE A 1076 32.37 -22.10 22.43
C ILE A 1076 32.68 -23.12 23.51
N VAL A 1077 32.17 -22.87 24.71
CA VAL A 1077 32.07 -23.87 25.80
C VAL A 1077 30.59 -24.16 26.04
N THR A 1078 30.20 -25.42 25.94
CA THR A 1078 28.79 -25.83 25.99
C THR A 1078 28.60 -27.18 26.67
N THR A 1079 27.37 -27.47 27.08
CA THR A 1079 26.95 -28.80 27.50
C THR A 1079 26.64 -29.70 26.29
N PRO A 1080 26.57 -31.03 26.44
CA PRO A 1080 26.12 -31.93 25.38
C PRO A 1080 24.72 -31.59 24.85
N THR A 1081 23.86 -31.07 25.72
CA THR A 1081 22.53 -30.57 25.33
C THR A 1081 22.60 -29.37 24.39
N GLY A 1082 23.66 -28.55 24.51
CA GLY A 1082 23.89 -27.40 23.64
C GLY A 1082 24.41 -27.77 22.25
N SER A 1083 25.24 -28.81 22.14
CA SER A 1083 25.79 -29.34 20.88
C SER A 1083 24.86 -30.34 20.16
N GLU A 1084 23.79 -30.80 20.81
CA GLU A 1084 22.81 -31.75 20.26
C GLU A 1084 22.34 -31.36 18.84
N GLY A 1085 22.31 -32.34 17.93
CA GLY A 1085 21.86 -32.18 16.54
C GLY A 1085 22.95 -31.72 15.56
N LEU A 1086 24.14 -31.36 16.05
CA LEU A 1086 25.31 -31.05 15.20
C LEU A 1086 26.13 -32.32 14.96
N LYS A 1087 26.28 -32.74 13.70
CA LYS A 1087 27.14 -33.88 13.32
C LYS A 1087 28.60 -33.46 13.36
N GLU A 1088 29.53 -34.38 13.61
CA GLU A 1088 30.97 -34.15 13.36
C GLU A 1088 31.55 -32.86 14.00
N VAL A 1089 30.96 -32.40 15.11
CA VAL A 1089 31.32 -31.14 15.77
C VAL A 1089 32.58 -31.26 16.65
N GLU A 1090 33.22 -32.43 16.65
CA GLU A 1090 34.36 -32.74 17.51
C GLU A 1090 35.56 -31.82 17.20
N GLY A 1091 36.05 -31.15 18.25
CA GLY A 1091 37.14 -30.19 18.15
C GLY A 1091 36.75 -28.84 17.56
N CYS A 1092 35.47 -28.58 17.27
CA CYS A 1092 34.97 -27.23 16.96
C CYS A 1092 34.61 -26.45 18.25
N LEU A 1093 34.09 -27.16 19.25
CA LEU A 1093 33.67 -26.63 20.55
C LEU A 1093 34.23 -27.45 21.71
N ILE A 1094 34.15 -26.91 22.92
CA ILE A 1094 34.47 -27.61 24.16
C ILE A 1094 33.15 -28.07 24.80
N GLU A 1095 32.91 -29.37 24.78
CA GLU A 1095 31.75 -29.99 25.43
C GLU A 1095 32.09 -30.43 26.86
N VAL A 1096 31.25 -30.02 27.82
CA VAL A 1096 31.47 -30.23 29.25
C VAL A 1096 30.18 -30.56 30.00
N ASN A 1097 30.29 -31.46 30.98
CA ASN A 1097 29.21 -31.81 31.90
C ASN A 1097 29.58 -31.45 33.34
N GLY A 1098 28.63 -30.84 34.07
CA GLY A 1098 28.80 -30.46 35.48
C GLY A 1098 29.46 -29.09 35.66
N SER A 1099 29.14 -28.40 36.76
CA SER A 1099 29.51 -27.01 37.00
C SER A 1099 31.01 -26.80 37.22
N VAL A 1100 31.65 -27.68 38.01
CA VAL A 1100 33.08 -27.62 38.32
C VAL A 1100 33.95 -27.77 37.08
N GLU A 1101 33.67 -28.78 36.25
CA GLU A 1101 34.41 -29.00 35.01
C GLU A 1101 34.13 -27.88 33.99
N PHE A 1102 32.91 -27.34 33.95
CA PHE A 1102 32.59 -26.19 33.10
C PHE A 1102 33.46 -24.97 33.45
N ALA A 1103 33.53 -24.59 34.73
CA ALA A 1103 34.35 -23.47 35.18
C ALA A 1103 35.83 -23.69 34.83
N LYS A 1104 36.35 -24.88 35.14
CA LYS A 1104 37.74 -25.26 34.86
C LYS A 1104 38.07 -25.14 33.37
N ARG A 1105 37.22 -25.66 32.48
CA ARG A 1105 37.46 -25.60 31.03
C ARG A 1105 37.35 -24.19 30.46
N VAL A 1106 36.50 -23.33 31.01
CA VAL A 1106 36.46 -21.91 30.64
C VAL A 1106 37.79 -21.25 31.02
N ILE A 1107 38.28 -21.45 32.25
CA ILE A 1107 39.54 -20.88 32.73
C ILE A 1107 40.72 -21.37 31.88
N GLU A 1108 40.84 -22.69 31.68
CA GLU A 1108 41.92 -23.30 30.87
C GLU A 1108 41.92 -22.79 29.42
N ALA A 1109 40.75 -22.53 28.85
CA ALA A 1109 40.63 -22.01 27.49
C ALA A 1109 40.90 -20.50 27.39
N TYR A 1110 40.54 -19.72 28.42
CA TYR A 1110 40.50 -18.25 28.34
C TYR A 1110 41.84 -17.59 28.03
N ASP A 1111 42.94 -18.16 28.52
CA ASP A 1111 44.31 -17.67 28.29
C ASP A 1111 45.12 -18.54 27.32
N ASN A 1112 44.52 -19.61 26.78
CA ASN A 1112 45.15 -20.46 25.78
C ASN A 1112 44.80 -20.01 24.35
N PHE A 1113 45.44 -18.93 23.89
CA PHE A 1113 45.15 -18.34 22.58
C PHE A 1113 45.31 -19.32 21.41
N GLY A 1114 46.28 -20.24 21.47
CA GLY A 1114 46.45 -21.27 20.43
C GLY A 1114 45.28 -22.25 20.37
N LEU A 1115 44.69 -22.60 21.51
CA LEU A 1115 43.46 -23.41 21.56
C LEU A 1115 42.28 -22.62 20.99
N LEU A 1116 42.10 -21.36 21.37
CA LEU A 1116 41.02 -20.50 20.89
C LEU A 1116 41.08 -20.29 19.38
N GLU A 1117 42.25 -20.02 18.82
CA GLU A 1117 42.48 -19.90 17.37
C GLU A 1117 42.10 -21.19 16.63
N ARG A 1118 42.46 -22.35 17.18
CA ARG A 1118 42.12 -23.65 16.61
C ARG A 1118 40.61 -23.93 16.63
N LEU A 1119 39.95 -23.67 17.76
CA LEU A 1119 38.50 -23.85 17.90
C LEU A 1119 37.72 -22.92 16.95
N SER A 1120 38.15 -21.66 16.88
CA SER A 1120 37.59 -20.65 15.97
C SER A 1120 37.72 -21.08 14.50
N SER A 1121 38.93 -21.49 14.09
CA SER A 1121 39.20 -21.92 12.71
C SER A 1121 38.37 -23.13 12.31
N LYS A 1122 38.30 -24.16 13.19
CA LYS A 1122 37.50 -25.36 12.95
C LYS A 1122 35.99 -25.06 12.93
N SER A 1123 35.50 -24.21 13.83
CA SER A 1123 34.09 -23.78 13.85
C SER A 1123 33.67 -23.08 12.56
N ILE A 1124 34.53 -22.21 12.01
CA ILE A 1124 34.29 -21.54 10.74
C ILE A 1124 34.27 -22.55 9.58
N GLN A 1125 35.23 -23.48 9.54
CA GLN A 1125 35.27 -24.55 8.53
C GLN A 1125 34.01 -25.42 8.60
N TYR A 1126 33.56 -25.76 9.80
CA TYR A 1126 32.34 -26.53 10.04
C TYR A 1126 31.10 -25.81 9.51
N VAL A 1127 30.96 -24.51 9.79
CA VAL A 1127 29.86 -23.69 9.22
C VAL A 1127 29.95 -23.62 7.70
N GLN A 1128 31.17 -23.48 7.15
CA GLN A 1128 31.41 -23.45 5.70
C GLN A 1128 30.95 -24.76 5.01
N GLN A 1129 31.18 -25.89 5.66
CA GLN A 1129 30.84 -27.21 5.14
C GLN A 1129 29.33 -27.51 5.22
N TYR A 1130 28.63 -27.07 6.26
CA TYR A 1130 27.29 -27.58 6.57
C TYR A 1130 26.16 -26.55 6.60
N PHE A 1131 26.45 -25.26 6.75
CA PHE A 1131 25.45 -24.21 6.99
C PHE A 1131 25.54 -23.06 5.98
N THR A 1132 26.19 -23.28 4.84
CA THR A 1132 26.32 -22.28 3.78
C THR A 1132 25.26 -22.43 2.71
N LYS A 1133 24.95 -21.33 2.00
CA LYS A 1133 24.09 -21.38 0.81
C LYS A 1133 24.52 -22.48 -0.16
N ALA A 1134 25.82 -22.59 -0.44
CA ALA A 1134 26.37 -23.61 -1.34
C ALA A 1134 26.08 -25.05 -0.85
N SER A 1135 26.38 -25.34 0.42
CA SER A 1135 26.14 -26.67 1.01
C SER A 1135 24.65 -27.05 1.02
N VAL A 1136 23.76 -26.09 1.30
CA VAL A 1136 22.31 -26.32 1.30
C VAL A 1136 21.81 -26.55 -0.12
N MET A 1137 22.26 -25.74 -1.08
CA MET A 1137 21.92 -25.91 -2.49
C MET A 1137 22.30 -27.31 -2.99
N GLU A 1138 23.53 -27.75 -2.73
CA GLU A 1138 24.00 -29.09 -3.09
C GLU A 1138 23.12 -30.19 -2.47
N ALA A 1139 22.73 -30.02 -1.20
CA ALA A 1139 21.91 -31.00 -0.49
C ALA A 1139 20.47 -31.13 -1.05
N ILE A 1140 19.90 -30.06 -1.60
CA ILE A 1140 18.48 -30.03 -2.06
C ILE A 1140 18.33 -29.98 -3.59
N GLN A 1141 19.41 -29.84 -4.36
CA GLN A 1141 19.35 -29.64 -5.81
C GLN A 1141 18.63 -30.78 -6.55
N GLU A 1142 18.94 -32.03 -6.21
CA GLU A 1142 18.27 -33.22 -6.78
C GLU A 1142 16.78 -33.28 -6.40
N ASP A 1143 16.44 -32.78 -5.21
CA ASP A 1143 15.07 -32.75 -4.73
C ASP A 1143 14.28 -31.62 -5.38
N LEU A 1144 14.93 -30.63 -5.99
CA LEU A 1144 14.32 -29.54 -6.76
C LEU A 1144 14.38 -29.75 -8.28
N SER A 1145 15.08 -30.79 -8.77
CA SER A 1145 15.01 -31.16 -10.18
C SER A 1145 13.60 -31.69 -10.50
N VAL A 1146 13.03 -31.13 -11.56
CA VAL A 1146 11.74 -31.53 -12.14
C VAL A 1146 12.10 -31.96 -13.55
N ASP A 1147 11.88 -33.23 -13.88
CA ASP A 1147 12.10 -33.73 -15.24
C ASP A 1147 11.16 -32.96 -16.18
N ARG A 1148 11.71 -32.10 -17.04
CA ARG A 1148 10.94 -31.45 -18.10
C ARG A 1148 10.52 -32.53 -19.09
N GLN A 1149 9.33 -33.08 -18.95
CA GLN A 1149 8.62 -33.56 -20.12
C GLN A 1149 8.25 -32.31 -20.92
N GLU A 1150 8.95 -32.08 -22.03
CA GLU A 1150 8.58 -31.07 -23.01
C GLU A 1150 7.11 -31.25 -23.38
N VAL A 1151 6.26 -30.33 -22.93
CA VAL A 1151 4.91 -30.19 -23.48
C VAL A 1151 5.09 -29.43 -24.80
N THR A 1152 5.47 -30.17 -25.83
CA THR A 1152 5.25 -29.75 -27.22
C THR A 1152 3.78 -30.01 -27.57
N SER A 1153 2.96 -28.96 -27.52
CA SER A 1153 1.85 -28.73 -28.44
C SER A 1153 1.28 -27.34 -28.23
#